data_AF-A0A2D6LTD8-F1
#
_entry.id   AF-A0A2D6LTD8-F1
#
_cell.length_a   1.000
_cell.length_b   1.000
_cell.length_c   1.000
_cell.angle_alpha   90.00
_cell.angle_beta   90.00
_cell.angle_gamma   90.00
#
_symmetry.space_group_name_H-M   'P 1'
#
loop_
_entity.id
_entity.type
_entity.pdbx_description
1 polymer ?
#
loop_
_entity_poly.entity_id
_entity_poly.type
_entity_poly.pdbx_seq_one_letter_code
_entity_poly.pdbx_strand_id
1 'polypeptide(L)'
;MASYFSYLPNIDLAIRPIRFPWSEQQYKVAKNIFRRFKLSDSVLDTATYFKKYVIDDSDRPDLVSELLYGRSDYDWVIMMCNNIMNPYYDWPMSTPVLNDYINNKYDNPYDIKHYVTNEVKDSAGNVVLPAGQIVDEGFYKAPYWVEYDKTDVEFPEPENEVRLNITKKLVVESINIDNAGFGYETAPSITISAPSGNNGEMPAVRATAEAVMTPGGPLDLLEVLSGGENYTYPPTVSFDGGLANESASTVIEDGKVVEIRLNGTSFDTTVADNIYEFGNGTVIAQNGTGTGSGGGFDVGGTHLRFGDTWGTRYATLNPVDMSDFDTVIVYAVRGNGSNGGETPDINGVEDLYLRYQIVDGAPDAANWINLGIVIDAVPNGTGSGVLTGYEFQVPEEVRTQNVYFQLYQPGNSGPPYDHYGITTVNFVNTTKVYASDANMYFTNNPLDTTGSGAVGRVTLKKSIQSINITNPGSYDEEGEELLITIGTGVFQRGFLYGSEYVPYYADVPAQLSATVVQESAAINVGDEVTFSNGIVADVTQVEGDFLAVSLQDIDVENPISEGMQFSINPTGVVTSVVSTTLTEPTFVDDKNNYFRYKLQRPSGTSGWEKLVRDSFRYRDPDGSIVTLQGEAIARAISHHEFETEANDKKREIYILKKRYLPRFIQEMKEQLPYKKSSDYVSKTLKRSSI
;
A
#
# COMPACT_ATOMS: atom_id res chain seq x y z
N MET A 1 -74.33 -60.18 11.92
CA MET A 1 -74.67 -58.83 11.36
C MET A 1 -76.12 -58.67 10.83
N ALA A 2 -76.79 -59.68 10.28
CA ALA A 2 -78.18 -59.50 9.74
C ALA A 2 -79.18 -58.99 10.81
N SER A 3 -79.03 -59.43 12.06
CA SER A 3 -79.79 -58.95 13.23
C SER A 3 -79.59 -57.45 13.48
N TYR A 4 -78.37 -56.93 13.34
CA TYR A 4 -78.06 -55.51 13.55
C TYR A 4 -78.86 -54.59 12.60
N PHE A 5 -78.85 -54.90 11.29
CA PHE A 5 -79.52 -54.08 10.28
C PHE A 5 -81.04 -54.00 10.47
N SER A 6 -81.63 -54.94 11.21
CA SER A 6 -83.05 -54.88 11.57
C SER A 6 -83.37 -53.68 12.49
N TYR A 7 -82.42 -53.29 13.35
CA TYR A 7 -82.55 -52.16 14.27
C TYR A 7 -82.31 -50.80 13.61
N LEU A 8 -81.64 -50.77 12.45
CA LEU A 8 -81.44 -49.52 11.72
C LEU A 8 -82.78 -49.02 11.15
N PRO A 9 -83.06 -47.71 11.27
CA PRO A 9 -84.20 -47.12 10.59
C PRO A 9 -83.95 -47.12 9.07
N ASN A 10 -85.01 -46.90 8.30
CA ASN A 10 -84.95 -46.84 6.84
C ASN A 10 -84.60 -45.41 6.37
N ILE A 11 -83.91 -45.29 5.24
CA ILE A 11 -83.67 -44.03 4.53
C ILE A 11 -84.24 -44.12 3.13
N ASP A 12 -84.90 -43.06 2.68
CA ASP A 12 -85.37 -42.93 1.30
C ASP A 12 -84.26 -42.27 0.47
N LEU A 13 -83.52 -43.06 -0.30
CA LEU A 13 -82.34 -42.61 -1.04
C LEU A 13 -82.73 -42.14 -2.43
N ALA A 14 -82.34 -40.91 -2.78
CA ALA A 14 -82.44 -40.43 -4.15
C ALA A 14 -81.51 -41.25 -5.05
N ILE A 15 -82.09 -41.98 -5.99
CA ILE A 15 -81.35 -42.57 -7.11
C ILE A 15 -81.33 -41.54 -8.23
N ARG A 16 -80.13 -41.15 -8.66
CA ARG A 16 -80.00 -40.37 -9.89
C ARG A 16 -80.58 -41.23 -11.01
N PRO A 17 -81.38 -40.65 -11.94
CA PRO A 17 -81.82 -41.37 -13.14
C PRO A 17 -80.60 -41.97 -13.89
N ILE A 18 -80.80 -42.81 -14.89
CA ILE A 18 -79.66 -43.36 -15.66
C ILE A 18 -79.67 -42.82 -17.10
N ARG A 19 -80.67 -42.00 -17.48
CA ARG A 19 -80.80 -41.37 -18.81
C ARG A 19 -81.57 -40.04 -18.75
N PHE A 20 -81.21 -39.13 -19.65
CA PHE A 20 -81.77 -37.77 -19.84
C PHE A 20 -83.19 -37.80 -20.46
N PRO A 21 -84.10 -36.83 -20.20
CA PRO A 21 -83.99 -35.65 -19.32
C PRO A 21 -84.29 -35.97 -17.85
N TRP A 22 -83.55 -35.33 -16.96
CA TRP A 22 -83.44 -35.63 -15.53
C TRP A 22 -84.48 -34.91 -14.66
N SER A 23 -85.78 -34.97 -15.00
CA SER A 23 -86.78 -34.10 -14.37
C SER A 23 -87.48 -34.66 -13.12
N GLU A 24 -87.24 -35.91 -12.70
CA GLU A 24 -87.75 -36.42 -11.41
C GLU A 24 -86.69 -37.30 -10.72
N GLN A 25 -86.29 -36.92 -9.50
CA GLN A 25 -85.49 -37.77 -8.62
C GLN A 25 -86.36 -38.93 -8.15
N GLN A 26 -86.04 -40.15 -8.56
CA GLN A 26 -86.66 -41.35 -8.00
C GLN A 26 -86.02 -41.66 -6.65
N TYR A 27 -86.82 -42.10 -5.68
CA TYR A 27 -86.34 -42.49 -4.36
C TYR A 27 -86.58 -43.98 -4.12
N LYS A 28 -85.62 -44.65 -3.47
CA LYS A 28 -85.74 -46.05 -3.06
C LYS A 28 -85.44 -46.19 -1.57
N VAL A 29 -86.37 -46.83 -0.86
CA VAL A 29 -86.23 -47.11 0.57
C VAL A 29 -85.18 -48.21 0.79
N ALA A 30 -84.17 -47.90 1.59
CA ALA A 30 -83.13 -48.82 2.03
C ALA A 30 -82.92 -48.73 3.55
N LYS A 31 -82.18 -49.68 4.15
CA LYS A 31 -81.71 -49.54 5.53
C LYS A 31 -80.67 -48.43 5.62
N ASN A 32 -80.79 -47.55 6.62
CA ASN A 32 -79.88 -46.43 6.78
C ASN A 32 -78.56 -46.85 7.42
N ILE A 33 -77.65 -47.39 6.59
CA ILE A 33 -76.30 -47.74 7.00
C ILE A 33 -75.44 -46.52 7.38
N PHE A 34 -75.87 -45.29 7.05
CA PHE A 34 -75.19 -44.06 7.47
C PHE A 34 -75.46 -43.71 8.94
N ARG A 35 -76.39 -44.40 9.61
CA ARG A 35 -76.55 -44.27 11.06
C ARG A 35 -75.86 -45.39 11.79
N ARG A 36 -74.98 -44.99 12.71
CA ARG A 36 -74.27 -45.88 13.62
C ARG A 36 -74.71 -45.60 15.05
N PHE A 37 -74.88 -46.65 15.83
CA PHE A 37 -74.99 -46.53 17.28
C PHE A 37 -73.59 -46.26 17.85
N LYS A 38 -73.41 -45.14 18.54
CA LYS A 38 -72.20 -44.84 19.29
C LYS A 38 -72.56 -44.96 20.78
N LEU A 39 -71.85 -45.81 21.53
CA LEU A 39 -71.92 -45.76 23.00
C LEU A 39 -71.51 -44.36 23.45
N SER A 40 -72.23 -43.76 24.41
CA SER A 40 -71.83 -42.49 24.99
C SER A 40 -70.48 -42.63 25.68
N ASP A 41 -69.61 -41.63 25.51
CA ASP A 41 -68.24 -41.67 26.03
C ASP A 41 -68.19 -41.83 27.57
N SER A 42 -69.25 -41.45 28.31
CA SER A 42 -69.37 -41.66 29.76
C SER A 42 -69.61 -43.11 30.22
N VAL A 43 -69.88 -44.04 29.31
CA VAL A 43 -70.11 -45.48 29.60
C VAL A 43 -68.85 -46.31 29.28
N LEU A 44 -67.91 -45.74 28.52
CA LEU A 44 -66.66 -46.38 28.14
C LEU A 44 -65.57 -46.27 29.21
N ASP A 45 -65.76 -45.43 30.23
CA ASP A 45 -64.75 -45.15 31.25
C ASP A 45 -64.89 -46.02 32.52
N THR A 46 -64.97 -47.35 32.37
CA THR A 46 -64.90 -48.23 33.56
C THR A 46 -64.65 -49.69 33.21
N ALA A 47 -63.56 -50.25 33.73
CA ALA A 47 -63.20 -51.68 33.70
C ALA A 47 -64.28 -52.64 34.27
N THR A 48 -65.42 -52.12 34.74
CA THR A 48 -66.54 -52.88 35.28
C THR A 48 -67.50 -53.44 34.22
N TYR A 49 -67.61 -52.86 33.02
CA TYR A 49 -68.54 -53.32 31.97
C TYR A 49 -67.95 -54.35 31.01
N PHE A 50 -66.66 -54.21 30.70
CA PHE A 50 -65.95 -55.04 29.73
C PHE A 50 -65.04 -56.06 30.41
N LYS A 51 -64.70 -57.13 29.69
CA LYS A 51 -63.64 -58.09 30.03
C LYS A 51 -62.73 -58.22 28.79
N LYS A 52 -61.42 -58.37 28.99
CA LYS A 52 -60.50 -58.74 27.89
C LYS A 52 -60.71 -60.21 27.50
N TYR A 53 -60.71 -60.47 26.21
CA TYR A 53 -60.77 -61.81 25.62
C TYR A 53 -59.72 -61.89 24.51
N VAL A 54 -58.98 -63.00 24.47
CA VAL A 54 -57.98 -63.28 23.43
C VAL A 54 -58.61 -64.27 22.46
N ILE A 55 -58.70 -63.88 21.20
CA ILE A 55 -59.30 -64.67 20.13
C ILE A 55 -58.35 -65.80 19.72
N ASP A 56 -58.84 -67.04 19.74
CA ASP A 56 -58.13 -68.21 19.22
C ASP A 56 -58.35 -68.36 17.69
N ASP A 57 -57.54 -69.16 17.00
CA ASP A 57 -57.60 -69.36 15.55
C ASP A 57 -58.94 -69.93 15.06
N SER A 58 -59.68 -70.64 15.90
CA SER A 58 -61.01 -71.19 15.59
C SER A 58 -62.18 -70.24 15.90
N ASP A 59 -61.91 -69.11 16.55
CA ASP A 59 -62.95 -68.21 17.03
C ASP A 59 -63.49 -67.33 15.90
N ARG A 60 -64.76 -67.53 15.57
CA ARG A 60 -65.53 -66.63 14.70
C ARG A 60 -66.44 -65.73 15.53
N PRO A 61 -66.77 -64.51 15.07
CA PRO A 61 -67.62 -63.60 15.83
C PRO A 61 -68.97 -64.18 16.29
N ASP A 62 -69.59 -65.04 15.47
CA ASP A 62 -70.83 -65.75 15.79
C ASP A 62 -70.64 -66.82 16.88
N LEU A 63 -69.54 -67.57 16.83
CA LEU A 63 -69.20 -68.58 17.82
C LEU A 63 -68.84 -67.95 19.16
N VAL A 64 -68.07 -66.88 19.15
CA VAL A 64 -67.74 -66.12 20.36
C VAL A 64 -69.02 -65.50 20.95
N SER A 65 -69.95 -65.03 20.12
CA SER A 65 -71.25 -64.55 20.59
C SER A 65 -72.11 -65.65 21.20
N GLU A 66 -72.16 -66.83 20.58
CA GLU A 66 -72.87 -68.00 21.13
C GLU A 66 -72.27 -68.39 22.50
N LEU A 67 -70.95 -68.44 22.60
CA LEU A 67 -70.23 -68.76 23.84
C LEU A 67 -70.50 -67.73 24.94
N LEU A 68 -70.46 -66.43 24.62
CA LEU A 68 -70.57 -65.36 25.62
C LEU A 68 -72.01 -65.01 25.99
N TYR A 69 -72.91 -64.98 25.01
CA TYR A 69 -74.28 -64.48 25.16
C TYR A 69 -75.34 -65.59 25.08
N GLY A 70 -74.97 -66.81 24.67
CA GLY A 70 -75.89 -67.93 24.45
C GLY A 70 -76.75 -67.78 23.19
N ARG A 71 -76.36 -66.85 22.31
CA ARG A 71 -76.98 -66.64 20.99
C ARG A 71 -75.95 -66.13 19.99
N SER A 72 -75.90 -66.74 18.83
CA SER A 72 -75.02 -66.37 17.71
C SER A 72 -75.40 -65.05 17.03
N ASP A 73 -76.63 -64.55 17.20
CA ASP A 73 -77.13 -63.33 16.55
C ASP A 73 -76.72 -62.01 17.22
N TYR A 74 -75.91 -62.08 18.28
CA TYR A 74 -75.31 -60.92 18.96
C TYR A 74 -73.83 -60.69 18.60
N ASP A 75 -73.33 -61.30 17.52
CA ASP A 75 -71.98 -61.10 16.97
C ASP A 75 -71.61 -59.63 16.79
N TRP A 76 -72.57 -58.84 16.31
CA TRP A 76 -72.43 -57.40 16.09
C TRP A 76 -72.17 -56.60 17.38
N VAL A 77 -72.54 -57.10 18.55
CA VAL A 77 -72.26 -56.45 19.84
C VAL A 77 -70.75 -56.46 20.09
N ILE A 78 -70.12 -57.61 19.88
CA ILE A 78 -68.66 -57.77 20.02
C ILE A 78 -67.95 -56.84 19.04
N MET A 79 -68.44 -56.81 17.79
CA MET A 79 -67.87 -55.96 16.76
C MET A 79 -67.96 -54.48 17.12
N MET A 80 -69.13 -54.02 17.59
CA MET A 80 -69.36 -52.63 17.95
C MET A 80 -68.54 -52.20 19.18
N CYS A 81 -68.36 -53.08 20.16
CA CYS A 81 -67.54 -52.81 21.34
C CYS A 81 -66.04 -52.64 21.02
N ASN A 82 -65.55 -53.26 19.94
CA ASN A 82 -64.16 -53.19 19.51
C ASN A 82 -63.94 -52.30 18.29
N ASN A 83 -64.96 -51.54 17.89
CA ASN A 83 -64.95 -50.72 16.68
C ASN A 83 -64.60 -51.51 15.39
N ILE A 84 -64.91 -52.81 15.37
CA ILE A 84 -64.75 -53.68 14.19
C ILE A 84 -65.88 -53.35 13.23
N MET A 85 -65.50 -52.89 12.03
CA MET A 85 -66.42 -52.45 10.99
C MET A 85 -66.55 -53.51 9.90
N ASN A 86 -65.42 -54.09 9.49
CA ASN A 86 -65.35 -55.15 8.51
C ASN A 86 -64.87 -56.44 9.19
N PRO A 87 -65.78 -57.39 9.48
CA PRO A 87 -65.43 -58.65 10.12
C PRO A 87 -64.41 -59.49 9.34
N TYR A 88 -64.26 -59.27 8.03
CA TYR A 88 -63.31 -60.01 7.21
C TYR A 88 -61.87 -59.47 7.32
N TYR A 89 -61.68 -58.18 7.63
CA TYR A 89 -60.35 -57.55 7.68
C TYR A 89 -59.93 -57.11 9.08
N ASP A 90 -60.89 -56.79 9.95
CA ASP A 90 -60.64 -56.28 11.30
C ASP A 90 -60.62 -57.40 12.34
N TRP A 91 -61.24 -58.55 12.05
CA TRP A 91 -61.11 -59.75 12.88
C TRP A 91 -59.72 -60.38 12.64
N PRO A 92 -59.03 -60.89 13.68
CA PRO A 92 -57.76 -61.58 13.48
C PRO A 92 -57.95 -62.79 12.56
N MET A 93 -57.02 -62.95 11.63
CA MET A 93 -56.93 -64.13 10.78
C MET A 93 -56.35 -65.30 11.59
N SER A 94 -56.79 -66.51 11.30
CA SER A 94 -56.13 -67.71 11.81
C SER A 94 -54.72 -67.82 11.23
N THR A 95 -53.82 -68.53 11.91
CA THR A 95 -52.42 -68.65 11.49
C THR A 95 -52.27 -69.14 10.03
N PRO A 96 -53.02 -70.16 9.55
CA PRO A 96 -52.95 -70.57 8.15
C PRO A 96 -53.40 -69.48 7.17
N VAL A 97 -54.52 -68.80 7.47
CA VAL A 97 -55.07 -67.73 6.63
C VAL A 97 -54.15 -66.51 6.61
N LEU A 98 -53.52 -66.19 7.75
CA LEU A 98 -52.52 -65.13 7.85
C LEU A 98 -51.30 -65.44 6.99
N ASN A 99 -50.78 -66.67 7.05
CA ASN A 99 -49.65 -67.08 6.20
C ASN A 99 -50.01 -67.01 4.71
N ASP A 100 -51.19 -67.48 4.32
CA ASP A 100 -51.68 -67.35 2.94
C ASP A 100 -51.85 -65.87 2.55
N TYR A 101 -52.37 -65.03 3.45
CA TYR A 101 -52.50 -63.59 3.23
C TYR A 101 -51.13 -62.93 3.01
N ILE A 102 -50.14 -63.24 3.85
CA ILE A 102 -48.78 -62.69 3.73
C ILE A 102 -48.14 -63.15 2.42
N ASN A 103 -48.21 -64.44 2.09
CA ASN A 103 -47.63 -65.01 0.86
C ASN A 103 -48.30 -64.50 -0.41
N ASN A 104 -49.59 -64.13 -0.36
CA ASN A 104 -50.28 -63.53 -1.50
C ASN A 104 -50.07 -62.01 -1.60
N LYS A 105 -49.79 -61.34 -0.47
CA LYS A 105 -49.62 -59.89 -0.41
C LYS A 105 -48.20 -59.45 -0.77
N TYR A 106 -47.20 -60.28 -0.47
CA TYR A 106 -45.79 -59.97 -0.65
C TYR A 106 -45.11 -61.06 -1.48
N ASP A 107 -44.36 -60.65 -2.50
CA ASP A 107 -43.55 -61.57 -3.32
C ASP A 107 -42.49 -62.28 -2.48
N ASN A 108 -41.89 -61.55 -1.53
CA ASN A 108 -40.91 -62.06 -0.56
C ASN A 108 -41.33 -61.68 0.88
N PRO A 109 -42.08 -62.54 1.59
CA PRO A 109 -42.51 -62.30 2.96
C PRO A 109 -41.39 -62.03 3.98
N TYR A 110 -40.20 -62.55 3.73
CA TYR A 110 -39.06 -62.44 4.64
C TYR A 110 -38.16 -61.23 4.36
N ASP A 111 -38.46 -60.45 3.32
CA ASP A 111 -37.73 -59.20 3.04
C ASP A 111 -37.98 -58.17 4.15
N ILE A 112 -36.97 -57.34 4.38
CA ILE A 112 -36.98 -56.31 5.42
C ILE A 112 -38.01 -55.24 5.03
N LYS A 113 -39.01 -55.06 5.90
CA LYS A 113 -40.02 -54.01 5.74
C LYS A 113 -39.54 -52.67 6.28
N HIS A 114 -38.94 -52.69 7.47
CA HIS A 114 -38.43 -51.50 8.16
C HIS A 114 -37.46 -51.94 9.28
N TYR A 115 -36.80 -50.97 9.89
CA TYR A 115 -35.94 -51.19 11.05
C TYR A 115 -36.59 -50.60 12.30
N VAL A 116 -36.31 -51.21 13.45
CA VAL A 116 -36.80 -50.75 14.75
C VAL A 116 -35.63 -50.56 15.68
N THR A 117 -35.54 -49.40 16.33
CA THR A 117 -34.44 -49.07 17.23
C THR A 117 -34.33 -50.03 18.41
N ASN A 118 -33.09 -50.35 18.78
CA ASN A 118 -32.74 -51.07 20.02
C ASN A 118 -32.48 -50.06 21.14
N GLU A 119 -32.65 -50.50 22.39
CA GLU A 119 -32.32 -49.64 23.54
C GLU A 119 -30.81 -49.54 23.71
N VAL A 120 -30.27 -48.32 23.61
CA VAL A 120 -28.86 -48.03 23.89
C VAL A 120 -28.78 -47.20 25.16
N LYS A 121 -27.89 -47.58 26.08
CA LYS A 121 -27.62 -46.88 27.35
C LYS A 121 -26.18 -46.39 27.41
N ASP A 122 -25.98 -45.27 28.08
CA ASP A 122 -24.67 -44.73 28.42
C ASP A 122 -24.03 -45.48 29.62
N SER A 123 -22.78 -45.17 29.94
CA SER A 123 -22.06 -45.80 31.08
C SER A 123 -22.66 -45.49 32.45
N ALA A 124 -23.50 -44.45 32.57
CA ALA A 124 -24.24 -44.08 33.78
C ALA A 124 -25.64 -44.74 33.86
N GLY A 125 -26.04 -45.50 32.84
CA GLY A 125 -27.32 -46.20 32.76
C GLY A 125 -28.48 -45.38 32.18
N ASN A 126 -28.25 -44.17 31.66
CA ASN A 126 -29.27 -43.37 31.00
C ASN A 126 -29.52 -43.89 29.59
N VAL A 127 -30.78 -43.88 29.15
CA VAL A 127 -31.16 -44.30 27.79
C VAL A 127 -30.82 -43.18 26.79
N VAL A 128 -29.93 -43.47 25.85
CA VAL A 128 -29.50 -42.55 24.78
C VAL A 128 -30.20 -42.81 23.44
N LEU A 129 -30.66 -44.04 23.21
CA LEU A 129 -31.56 -44.39 22.11
C LEU A 129 -32.72 -45.23 22.66
N PRO A 130 -33.97 -44.74 22.62
CA PRO A 130 -35.12 -45.54 23.07
C PRO A 130 -35.43 -46.66 22.08
N ALA A 131 -35.82 -47.84 22.60
CA ALA A 131 -36.28 -48.94 21.76
C ALA A 131 -37.67 -48.68 21.16
N GLY A 132 -37.96 -49.29 20.00
CA GLY A 132 -39.30 -49.35 19.42
C GLY A 132 -39.65 -48.24 18.42
N GLN A 133 -38.72 -47.35 18.07
CA GLN A 133 -38.94 -46.35 17.04
C GLN A 133 -38.69 -46.96 15.65
N ILE A 134 -39.60 -46.69 14.71
CA ILE A 134 -39.45 -47.14 13.32
C ILE A 134 -38.49 -46.19 12.61
N VAL A 135 -37.44 -46.75 12.02
CA VAL A 135 -36.40 -46.04 11.28
C VAL A 135 -36.21 -46.65 9.90
N ASP A 136 -35.69 -45.86 8.97
CA ASP A 136 -35.43 -46.29 7.60
C ASP A 136 -34.09 -47.03 7.47
N GLU A 137 -33.85 -47.57 6.28
CA GLU A 137 -32.58 -48.23 5.95
C GLU A 137 -31.39 -47.27 6.05
N GLY A 138 -31.60 -45.98 5.79
CA GLY A 138 -30.58 -44.94 5.90
C GLY A 138 -30.08 -44.76 7.33
N PHE A 139 -30.97 -44.84 8.33
CA PHE A 139 -30.59 -44.84 9.74
C PHE A 139 -29.81 -46.10 10.15
N TYR A 140 -30.20 -47.26 9.61
CA TYR A 140 -29.45 -48.51 9.80
C TYR A 140 -28.05 -48.46 9.13
N LYS A 141 -27.89 -47.65 8.07
CA LYS A 141 -26.67 -47.49 7.24
C LYS A 141 -26.15 -46.03 7.15
N ALA A 142 -26.19 -45.26 8.24
CA ALA A 142 -25.95 -43.81 8.16
C ALA A 142 -24.46 -43.48 7.94
N PRO A 143 -24.09 -42.69 6.90
CA PRO A 143 -22.70 -42.34 6.63
C PRO A 143 -22.18 -41.17 7.49
N TYR A 144 -20.90 -41.21 7.84
CA TYR A 144 -20.16 -40.14 8.52
C TYR A 144 -18.74 -39.99 7.96
N TRP A 145 -18.20 -38.78 8.03
CA TRP A 145 -16.83 -38.50 7.59
C TRP A 145 -15.84 -38.71 8.74
N VAL A 146 -14.75 -39.44 8.49
CA VAL A 146 -13.61 -39.58 9.41
C VAL A 146 -12.39 -38.91 8.84
N GLU A 147 -11.57 -38.35 9.73
CA GLU A 147 -10.23 -37.90 9.39
C GLU A 147 -9.43 -39.05 8.76
N TYR A 148 -8.75 -38.75 7.66
CA TYR A 148 -7.92 -39.69 6.93
C TYR A 148 -6.48 -39.18 6.90
N ASP A 149 -5.55 -40.01 7.36
CA ASP A 149 -4.12 -39.70 7.37
C ASP A 149 -3.47 -40.17 6.05
N LYS A 150 -2.79 -39.25 5.36
CA LYS A 150 -2.25 -39.41 4.01
C LYS A 150 -1.00 -40.29 4.06
N THR A 151 -1.14 -41.57 3.73
CA THR A 151 0.06 -42.42 3.51
C THR A 151 0.10 -43.11 2.14
N ASP A 152 -1.05 -43.34 1.48
CA ASP A 152 -1.10 -44.26 0.33
C ASP A 152 -1.74 -43.69 -0.97
N VAL A 153 -2.21 -42.44 -1.00
CA VAL A 153 -2.95 -41.87 -2.15
C VAL A 153 -2.53 -40.42 -2.44
N GLU A 154 -2.23 -40.12 -3.69
CA GLU A 154 -1.99 -38.76 -4.20
C GLU A 154 -3.34 -38.07 -4.43
N PHE A 155 -3.69 -37.13 -3.55
CA PHE A 155 -4.93 -36.37 -3.62
C PHE A 155 -4.73 -35.08 -4.43
N PRO A 156 -5.74 -34.61 -5.20
CA PRO A 156 -5.68 -33.29 -5.83
C PRO A 156 -5.58 -32.20 -4.76
N GLU A 157 -4.93 -31.07 -5.05
CA GLU A 157 -4.99 -29.93 -4.15
C GLU A 157 -6.35 -29.21 -4.27
N PRO A 158 -6.93 -28.72 -3.16
CA PRO A 158 -8.12 -27.87 -3.21
C PRO A 158 -7.85 -26.62 -4.04
N GLU A 159 -8.81 -26.18 -4.85
CA GLU A 159 -8.73 -24.86 -5.47
C GLU A 159 -8.78 -23.79 -4.35
N ASN A 160 -7.74 -22.97 -4.31
CA ASN A 160 -7.57 -21.90 -3.32
C ASN A 160 -7.04 -20.61 -3.97
N GLU A 161 -7.44 -20.36 -5.22
CA GLU A 161 -7.06 -19.16 -5.95
C GLU A 161 -7.81 -17.93 -5.40
N VAL A 162 -7.05 -16.90 -5.08
CA VAL A 162 -7.54 -15.57 -4.73
C VAL A 162 -7.10 -14.59 -5.81
N ARG A 163 -8.04 -13.79 -6.29
CA ARG A 163 -7.80 -12.75 -7.30
C ARG A 163 -7.86 -11.39 -6.64
N LEU A 164 -6.86 -10.56 -6.88
CA LEU A 164 -6.61 -9.31 -6.19
C LEU A 164 -6.37 -8.21 -7.22
N ASN A 165 -6.86 -7.01 -6.92
CA ASN A 165 -6.26 -5.79 -7.44
C ASN A 165 -5.23 -5.31 -6.43
N ILE A 166 -4.09 -4.86 -6.92
CA ILE A 166 -2.98 -4.41 -6.11
C ILE A 166 -2.52 -3.02 -6.55
N THR A 167 -1.86 -2.32 -5.64
CA THR A 167 -1.04 -1.15 -5.98
C THR A 167 0.35 -1.40 -5.44
N LYS A 168 1.38 -1.18 -6.27
CA LYS A 168 2.78 -1.27 -5.84
C LYS A 168 3.17 -0.01 -5.08
N LYS A 169 4.13 -0.10 -4.16
CA LYS A 169 4.65 1.09 -3.48
C LYS A 169 5.19 2.12 -4.48
N LEU A 170 5.15 3.37 -4.06
CA LEU A 170 5.75 4.48 -4.75
C LEU A 170 7.18 4.70 -4.25
N VAL A 171 8.06 5.11 -5.17
CA VAL A 171 9.47 5.37 -4.90
C VAL A 171 9.91 6.68 -5.58
N VAL A 172 10.88 7.38 -4.99
CA VAL A 172 11.49 8.55 -5.64
C VAL A 172 12.39 8.04 -6.78
N GLU A 173 11.99 8.34 -8.01
CA GLU A 173 12.73 7.96 -9.22
C GLU A 173 13.87 8.93 -9.51
N SER A 174 13.59 10.23 -9.40
CA SER A 174 14.55 11.28 -9.71
C SER A 174 14.31 12.54 -8.88
N ILE A 175 15.40 13.27 -8.62
CA ILE A 175 15.37 14.63 -8.06
C ILE A 175 15.94 15.56 -9.11
N ASN A 176 15.10 16.45 -9.62
CA ASN A 176 15.43 17.43 -10.64
C ASN A 176 15.92 18.72 -9.98
N ILE A 177 16.91 19.36 -10.62
CA ILE A 177 17.46 20.64 -10.20
C ILE A 177 16.80 21.73 -11.04
N ASP A 178 15.88 22.47 -10.42
CA ASP A 178 15.21 23.63 -11.03
C ASP A 178 16.11 24.88 -10.93
N ASN A 179 16.89 24.98 -9.84
CA ASN A 179 17.95 25.96 -9.66
C ASN A 179 19.08 25.31 -8.86
N ALA A 180 20.32 25.34 -9.37
CA ALA A 180 21.45 24.71 -8.70
C ALA A 180 21.89 25.42 -7.40
N GLY A 181 21.40 26.64 -7.18
CA GLY A 181 21.93 27.54 -6.16
C GLY A 181 23.40 27.88 -6.41
N PHE A 182 23.96 28.80 -5.64
CA PHE A 182 25.31 29.27 -5.83
C PHE A 182 25.93 29.73 -4.51
N GLY A 183 27.26 29.60 -4.35
CA GLY A 183 27.96 30.05 -3.14
C GLY A 183 28.24 28.96 -2.11
N TYR A 184 28.19 27.68 -2.50
CA TYR A 184 28.48 26.58 -1.58
C TYR A 184 29.98 26.29 -1.51
N GLU A 185 30.58 26.31 -0.31
CA GLU A 185 31.95 25.82 -0.09
C GLU A 185 32.00 24.29 0.03
N THR A 186 30.94 23.69 0.55
CA THR A 186 30.78 22.24 0.75
C THR A 186 29.41 21.79 0.29
N ALA A 187 29.27 20.48 0.01
CA ALA A 187 28.00 19.92 -0.42
C ALA A 187 26.91 20.13 0.65
N PRO A 188 25.77 20.76 0.32
CA PRO A 188 24.70 20.95 1.28
C PRO A 188 24.00 19.61 1.60
N SER A 189 23.49 19.46 2.82
CA SER A 189 22.66 18.32 3.18
C SER A 189 21.29 18.40 2.52
N ILE A 190 20.82 17.28 1.95
CA ILE A 190 19.47 17.14 1.40
C ILE A 190 18.66 16.26 2.32
N THR A 191 17.51 16.74 2.77
CA THR A 191 16.54 15.93 3.53
C THR A 191 15.22 15.91 2.81
N ILE A 192 14.66 14.71 2.65
CA ILE A 192 13.34 14.47 2.05
C ILE A 192 12.40 14.10 3.20
N SER A 193 11.19 14.64 3.20
CA SER A 193 10.19 14.35 4.24
C SER A 193 9.90 12.86 4.34
N ALA A 194 9.53 12.45 5.56
CA ALA A 194 8.91 11.16 5.75
C ALA A 194 7.56 11.10 5.02
N PRO A 195 7.09 9.90 4.66
CA PRO A 195 5.70 9.70 4.30
C PRO A 195 4.77 10.25 5.40
N SER A 196 3.70 10.96 5.04
CA SER A 196 2.86 11.69 5.97
C SER A 196 1.69 10.85 6.49
N GLY A 197 1.90 9.99 7.49
CA GLY A 197 0.77 9.24 8.02
C GLY A 197 1.00 8.47 9.30
N ASN A 198 0.11 8.70 10.27
CA ASN A 198 -0.19 7.77 11.36
C ASN A 198 -1.16 6.65 10.91
N ASN A 199 -1.30 6.42 9.61
CA ASN A 199 -2.03 5.27 9.09
C ASN A 199 -0.98 4.25 8.67
N GLY A 200 -1.00 3.10 9.34
CA GLY A 200 -0.05 2.04 9.05
C GLY A 200 -0.09 1.65 7.58
N GLU A 201 1.00 1.05 7.11
CA GLU A 201 1.04 -0.41 7.10
C GLU A 201 2.37 -0.92 6.52
N MET A 202 3.16 -0.15 5.73
CA MET A 202 4.53 -0.54 5.30
C MET A 202 5.57 0.17 6.18
N PRO A 203 6.79 -0.38 6.39
CA PRO A 203 7.85 0.37 7.03
C PRO A 203 8.17 1.62 6.20
N ALA A 204 7.76 2.79 6.69
CA ALA A 204 8.01 4.08 6.06
C ALA A 204 9.53 4.32 5.94
N VAL A 205 10.11 3.98 4.79
CA VAL A 205 11.52 4.22 4.50
C VAL A 205 11.62 5.58 3.83
N ARG A 206 12.30 6.52 4.49
CA ARG A 206 12.58 7.83 3.92
C ARG A 206 13.55 7.69 2.74
N ALA A 207 13.27 8.38 1.64
CA ALA A 207 14.26 8.54 0.60
C ALA A 207 15.47 9.33 1.14
N THR A 208 16.67 8.97 0.69
CA THR A 208 17.91 9.69 0.99
C THR A 208 18.63 10.04 -0.30
N ALA A 209 19.24 11.21 -0.34
CA ALA A 209 19.98 11.70 -1.49
C ALA A 209 21.17 12.56 -1.08
N GLU A 210 22.17 12.65 -1.95
CA GLU A 210 23.40 13.41 -1.74
C GLU A 210 23.61 14.39 -2.90
N ALA A 211 23.99 15.63 -2.55
CA ALA A 211 24.35 16.65 -3.53
C ALA A 211 25.78 16.43 -4.04
N VAL A 212 25.93 16.44 -5.36
CA VAL A 212 27.23 16.48 -6.03
C VAL A 212 27.48 17.92 -6.45
N MET A 213 28.61 18.48 -6.04
CA MET A 213 28.98 19.87 -6.32
C MET A 213 29.74 19.98 -7.64
N THR A 214 29.67 21.14 -8.28
CA THR A 214 30.58 21.48 -9.39
C THR A 214 32.05 21.37 -8.93
N PRO A 215 32.97 20.93 -9.81
CA PRO A 215 34.38 20.79 -9.45
C PRO A 215 35.06 22.13 -9.12
N GLY A 216 34.53 23.24 -9.64
CA GLY A 216 34.96 24.61 -9.35
C GLY A 216 33.81 25.60 -9.45
N GLY A 217 34.14 26.89 -9.45
CA GLY A 217 33.21 27.99 -9.49
C GLY A 217 33.91 29.34 -9.59
N PRO A 218 33.18 30.45 -9.65
CA PRO A 218 33.74 31.79 -9.49
C PRO A 218 34.49 31.95 -8.18
N LEU A 219 35.50 32.81 -8.21
CA LEU A 219 36.27 33.16 -7.02
C LEU A 219 35.33 33.80 -5.98
N ASP A 220 35.32 33.24 -4.78
CA ASP A 220 34.63 33.83 -3.63
C ASP A 220 35.56 34.76 -2.88
N LEU A 221 36.69 34.20 -2.43
CA LEU A 221 37.57 34.85 -1.48
C LEU A 221 39.02 34.40 -1.69
N LEU A 222 39.93 35.38 -1.65
CA LEU A 222 41.36 35.18 -1.41
C LEU A 222 41.65 35.68 0.00
N GLU A 223 41.91 34.77 0.92
CA GLU A 223 42.06 35.10 2.34
C GLU A 223 43.52 35.01 2.78
N VAL A 224 43.98 35.98 3.56
CA VAL A 224 45.26 35.91 4.28
C VAL A 224 45.03 35.18 5.61
N LEU A 225 45.53 33.96 5.73
CA LEU A 225 45.48 33.19 6.99
C LEU A 225 46.61 33.60 7.95
N SER A 226 47.76 33.97 7.40
CA SER A 226 48.91 34.52 8.11
C SER A 226 49.61 35.51 7.20
N GLY A 227 49.84 36.73 7.67
CA GLY A 227 50.56 37.75 6.90
C GLY A 227 52.07 37.50 6.80
N GLY A 228 52.60 36.53 7.54
CA GLY A 228 54.04 36.37 7.74
C GLY A 228 54.66 37.58 8.45
N GLU A 229 55.98 37.72 8.38
CA GLU A 229 56.72 38.81 9.02
C GLU A 229 57.97 39.21 8.22
N ASN A 230 58.46 40.43 8.47
CA ASN A 230 59.70 41.02 7.95
C ASN A 230 59.76 41.18 6.41
N TYR A 231 58.60 41.28 5.75
CA TYR A 231 58.55 41.63 4.35
C TYR A 231 58.96 43.09 4.15
N THR A 232 60.03 43.31 3.39
CA THR A 232 60.42 44.64 2.90
C THR A 232 59.84 44.90 1.52
N TYR A 233 59.65 43.83 0.72
CA TYR A 233 58.98 43.88 -0.57
C TYR A 233 57.83 42.86 -0.60
N PRO A 234 56.71 43.15 -1.30
CA PRO A 234 55.59 42.22 -1.41
C PRO A 234 56.01 40.86 -1.97
N PRO A 235 55.64 39.72 -1.34
CA PRO A 235 55.86 38.40 -1.93
C PRO A 235 55.05 38.22 -3.22
N THR A 236 55.53 37.35 -4.10
CA THR A 236 54.81 36.91 -5.30
C THR A 236 53.81 35.80 -4.93
N VAL A 237 52.62 35.85 -5.54
CA VAL A 237 51.58 34.84 -5.34
C VAL A 237 51.43 34.01 -6.61
N SER A 238 51.42 32.70 -6.46
CA SER A 238 51.13 31.74 -7.53
C SER A 238 50.01 30.80 -7.09
N PHE A 239 49.30 30.25 -8.06
CA PHE A 239 48.18 29.34 -7.83
C PHE A 239 48.40 28.00 -8.54
N ASP A 240 47.71 26.96 -8.08
CA ASP A 240 47.54 25.72 -8.84
C ASP A 240 46.09 25.55 -9.32
N GLY A 241 45.78 24.35 -9.83
CA GLY A 241 44.40 23.95 -10.12
C GLY A 241 43.69 24.90 -11.09
N GLY A 242 42.47 25.31 -10.73
CA GLY A 242 41.63 26.15 -11.59
C GLY A 242 42.20 27.54 -11.83
N LEU A 243 43.04 28.05 -10.91
CA LEU A 243 43.66 29.36 -10.97
C LEU A 243 45.11 29.33 -11.48
N ALA A 244 45.63 28.19 -11.97
CA ALA A 244 47.05 28.02 -12.29
C ALA A 244 47.65 29.06 -13.28
N ASN A 245 46.82 29.70 -14.10
CA ASN A 245 47.24 30.74 -15.05
C ASN A 245 46.94 32.17 -14.56
N GLU A 246 46.34 32.31 -13.39
CA GLU A 246 46.14 33.61 -12.74
C GLU A 246 47.40 33.98 -11.96
N SER A 247 47.58 35.26 -11.72
CA SER A 247 48.59 35.74 -10.78
C SER A 247 47.92 36.59 -9.71
N ALA A 248 48.61 36.92 -8.61
CA ALA A 248 48.09 37.85 -7.62
C ALA A 248 49.22 38.68 -7.02
N SER A 249 48.88 39.87 -6.57
CA SER A 249 49.76 40.75 -5.80
C SER A 249 49.37 40.74 -4.33
N THR A 250 50.26 41.23 -3.47
CA THR A 250 49.98 41.40 -2.05
C THR A 250 50.21 42.83 -1.62
N VAL A 251 49.39 43.31 -0.68
CA VAL A 251 49.67 44.54 0.06
C VAL A 251 50.38 44.17 1.36
N ILE A 252 51.46 44.89 1.68
CA ILE A 252 52.18 44.73 2.95
C ILE A 252 52.01 45.97 3.83
N GLU A 253 51.73 45.75 5.11
CA GLU A 253 51.74 46.78 6.16
C GLU A 253 52.57 46.26 7.34
N ASP A 254 53.44 47.11 7.89
CA ASP A 254 54.35 46.77 9.00
C ASP A 254 55.12 45.44 8.81
N GLY A 255 55.49 45.14 7.56
CA GLY A 255 56.24 43.93 7.20
C GLY A 255 55.41 42.65 7.14
N LYS A 256 54.08 42.75 7.07
CA LYS A 256 53.15 41.62 6.96
C LYS A 256 52.24 41.78 5.75
N VAL A 257 51.93 40.69 5.06
CA VAL A 257 50.87 40.67 4.05
C VAL A 257 49.52 40.91 4.73
N VAL A 258 48.78 41.92 4.29
CA VAL A 258 47.46 42.26 4.84
C VAL A 258 46.33 42.05 3.83
N GLU A 259 46.67 41.95 2.54
CA GLU A 259 45.69 41.81 1.46
C GLU A 259 46.30 41.05 0.28
N ILE A 260 45.47 40.30 -0.45
CA ILE A 260 45.84 39.59 -1.69
C ILE A 260 44.86 40.04 -2.78
N ARG A 261 45.39 40.42 -3.95
CA ARG A 261 44.58 40.89 -5.08
C ARG A 261 44.87 40.07 -6.32
N LEU A 262 43.84 39.53 -6.97
CA LEU A 262 44.00 38.80 -8.22
C LEU A 262 44.51 39.76 -9.32
N ASN A 263 45.47 39.30 -10.09
CA ASN A 263 46.03 39.97 -11.26
C ASN A 263 45.57 39.17 -12.49
N GLY A 264 44.82 39.80 -13.38
CA GLY A 264 44.40 39.18 -14.64
C GLY A 264 45.43 39.44 -15.74
N THR A 265 45.03 39.91 -16.93
CA THR A 265 46.01 40.30 -17.96
C THR A 265 46.79 41.51 -17.47
N SER A 266 48.11 41.40 -17.41
CA SER A 266 48.99 42.46 -16.93
C SER A 266 49.79 43.08 -18.06
N PHE A 267 49.76 44.40 -18.15
CA PHE A 267 50.76 45.16 -18.86
C PHE A 267 51.83 45.57 -17.86
N ASP A 268 52.98 44.90 -17.95
CA ASP A 268 54.20 45.38 -17.31
C ASP A 268 54.61 46.69 -18.00
N THR A 269 54.45 47.80 -17.30
CA THR A 269 54.72 49.15 -17.84
C THR A 269 56.22 49.42 -17.99
N THR A 270 57.06 48.47 -17.57
CA THR A 270 58.51 48.51 -17.66
C THR A 270 59.06 47.83 -18.91
N VAL A 271 58.19 47.14 -19.65
CA VAL A 271 58.50 46.54 -20.95
C VAL A 271 58.02 47.50 -22.04
N ALA A 272 58.94 48.08 -22.82
CA ALA A 272 58.58 49.06 -23.84
C ALA A 272 57.58 48.51 -24.88
N ASP A 273 57.65 47.22 -25.19
CA ASP A 273 56.74 46.56 -26.15
C ASP A 273 55.28 46.54 -25.68
N ASN A 274 55.02 46.76 -24.39
CA ASN A 274 53.67 46.85 -23.81
C ASN A 274 53.05 48.26 -23.92
N ILE A 275 53.85 49.27 -24.30
CA ILE A 275 53.45 50.67 -24.38
C ILE A 275 53.29 51.05 -25.85
N TYR A 276 52.10 51.49 -26.21
CA TYR A 276 51.79 51.99 -27.55
C TYR A 276 52.51 53.31 -27.83
N GLU A 277 52.48 54.24 -26.85
CA GLU A 277 53.07 55.57 -27.00
C GLU A 277 53.52 56.13 -25.65
N PHE A 278 54.74 56.68 -25.62
CA PHE A 278 55.22 57.51 -24.51
C PHE A 278 55.02 58.99 -24.85
N GLY A 279 54.30 59.70 -23.98
CA GLY A 279 54.24 61.16 -24.01
C GLY A 279 55.54 61.79 -23.53
N ASN A 280 55.67 63.11 -23.74
CA ASN A 280 56.82 63.85 -23.26
C ASN A 280 56.95 63.74 -21.73
N GLY A 281 58.17 63.46 -21.27
CA GLY A 281 58.45 63.32 -19.85
C GLY A 281 57.92 62.03 -19.22
N THR A 282 57.70 61.00 -20.02
CA THR A 282 57.37 59.67 -19.51
C THR A 282 58.36 58.66 -20.06
N VAL A 283 59.08 57.96 -19.17
CA VAL A 283 60.18 57.05 -19.54
C VAL A 283 60.21 55.82 -18.65
N ILE A 284 60.74 54.70 -19.14
CA ILE A 284 61.07 53.56 -18.27
C ILE A 284 62.38 53.89 -17.54
N ALA A 285 62.32 53.95 -16.21
CA ALA A 285 63.45 54.20 -15.33
C ALA A 285 63.90 52.91 -14.65
N GLN A 286 65.20 52.84 -14.33
CA GLN A 286 65.75 51.81 -13.47
C GLN A 286 65.27 52.02 -12.02
N ASN A 287 65.42 51.00 -11.19
CA ASN A 287 65.16 51.13 -9.76
C ASN A 287 65.99 52.28 -9.17
N GLY A 288 65.36 53.15 -8.41
CA GLY A 288 66.02 54.27 -7.77
C GLY A 288 66.56 53.91 -6.38
N THR A 289 67.11 54.90 -5.70
CA THR A 289 67.64 54.72 -4.34
C THR A 289 66.55 54.82 -3.27
N GLY A 290 65.33 55.25 -3.64
CA GLY A 290 64.24 55.44 -2.69
C GLY A 290 64.47 56.60 -1.71
N THR A 291 65.40 57.51 -2.00
CA THR A 291 65.82 58.57 -1.07
C THR A 291 65.70 59.97 -1.68
N GLY A 292 65.16 60.92 -0.92
CA GLY A 292 65.04 62.33 -1.31
C GLY A 292 63.97 62.58 -2.38
N SER A 293 64.02 63.72 -3.08
CA SER A 293 62.99 64.11 -4.06
C SER A 293 63.33 63.78 -5.53
N GLY A 294 64.54 63.29 -5.80
CA GLY A 294 65.02 62.97 -7.16
C GLY A 294 65.94 61.75 -7.24
N GLY A 295 65.99 60.92 -6.19
CA GLY A 295 66.79 59.68 -6.17
C GLY A 295 66.19 58.53 -6.99
N GLY A 296 64.98 58.71 -7.53
CA GLY A 296 64.19 57.66 -8.17
C GLY A 296 63.52 56.74 -7.15
N PHE A 297 62.36 56.20 -7.51
CA PHE A 297 61.61 55.32 -6.63
C PHE A 297 62.32 53.97 -6.45
N ASP A 298 62.48 53.52 -5.21
CA ASP A 298 62.81 52.12 -4.92
C ASP A 298 61.51 51.30 -4.88
N VAL A 299 61.19 50.70 -6.02
CA VAL A 299 60.02 49.81 -6.18
C VAL A 299 60.46 48.37 -6.41
N GLY A 300 61.72 48.05 -6.11
CA GLY A 300 62.31 46.74 -6.33
C GLY A 300 62.53 46.38 -7.80
N GLY A 301 62.60 47.35 -8.70
CA GLY A 301 62.77 47.07 -10.13
C GLY A 301 62.67 48.28 -11.05
N THR A 302 62.64 48.01 -12.35
CA THR A 302 62.29 49.03 -13.35
C THR A 302 60.86 49.53 -13.11
N HIS A 303 60.57 50.75 -13.53
CA HIS A 303 59.21 51.33 -13.47
C HIS A 303 59.00 52.36 -14.57
N LEU A 304 57.76 52.55 -14.98
CA LEU A 304 57.36 53.70 -15.77
C LEU A 304 57.38 54.94 -14.89
N ARG A 305 58.22 55.92 -15.23
CA ARG A 305 58.35 57.17 -14.50
C ARG A 305 57.76 58.33 -15.28
N PHE A 306 56.97 59.15 -14.60
CA PHE A 306 56.52 60.46 -15.08
C PHE A 306 57.42 61.53 -14.46
N GLY A 307 58.12 62.32 -15.29
CA GLY A 307 59.13 63.32 -14.91
C GLY A 307 59.86 63.96 -16.11
N ASP A 308 60.66 64.99 -15.88
CA ASP A 308 61.67 65.56 -16.80
C ASP A 308 61.20 66.47 -17.95
N THR A 309 59.91 66.79 -18.08
CA THR A 309 59.44 67.83 -19.03
C THR A 309 58.29 68.67 -18.49
N TRP A 310 58.17 69.90 -19.00
CA TRP A 310 57.00 70.76 -18.75
C TRP A 310 55.75 70.27 -19.50
N GLY A 311 54.57 70.57 -18.97
CA GLY A 311 53.28 70.36 -19.64
C GLY A 311 52.68 68.98 -19.40
N THR A 312 51.97 68.46 -20.38
CA THR A 312 51.25 67.18 -20.25
C THR A 312 52.21 66.00 -20.37
N ARG A 313 52.05 65.01 -19.48
CA ARG A 313 52.81 63.75 -19.48
C ARG A 313 51.84 62.58 -19.58
N TYR A 314 52.14 61.55 -20.35
CA TYR A 314 51.26 60.40 -20.50
C TYR A 314 51.99 59.14 -20.97
N ALA A 315 51.37 57.99 -20.75
CA ALA A 315 51.73 56.74 -21.42
C ALA A 315 50.46 56.02 -21.87
N THR A 316 50.41 55.68 -23.14
CA THR A 316 49.31 54.92 -23.75
C THR A 316 49.71 53.46 -23.81
N LEU A 317 48.91 52.57 -23.22
CA LEU A 317 49.12 51.13 -23.32
C LEU A 317 48.69 50.62 -24.71
N ASN A 318 49.22 49.47 -25.11
CA ASN A 318 48.68 48.75 -26.28
C ASN A 318 47.18 48.42 -26.08
N PRO A 319 46.44 48.22 -27.19
CA PRO A 319 45.02 47.90 -27.10
C PRO A 319 44.81 46.58 -26.35
N VAL A 320 43.79 46.57 -25.50
CA VAL A 320 43.40 45.43 -24.68
C VAL A 320 42.08 44.88 -25.18
N ASP A 321 41.98 43.56 -25.29
CA ASP A 321 40.68 42.89 -25.42
C ASP A 321 40.03 42.83 -24.03
N MET A 322 39.07 43.72 -23.80
CA MET A 322 38.34 43.84 -22.54
C MET A 322 37.06 43.00 -22.51
N SER A 323 36.80 42.19 -23.53
CA SER A 323 35.57 41.36 -23.61
C SER A 323 35.37 40.48 -22.38
N ASP A 324 36.49 40.01 -21.81
CA ASP A 324 36.49 39.13 -20.64
C ASP A 324 36.83 39.86 -19.34
N PHE A 325 36.99 41.19 -19.27
CA PHE A 325 37.43 41.91 -18.06
C PHE A 325 36.43 42.98 -17.61
N ASP A 326 36.28 43.13 -16.29
CA ASP A 326 35.34 44.08 -15.67
C ASP A 326 36.03 45.16 -14.83
N THR A 327 37.33 45.03 -14.58
CA THR A 327 38.05 45.90 -13.65
C THR A 327 39.48 46.17 -14.14
N VAL A 328 39.95 47.41 -13.97
CA VAL A 328 41.36 47.80 -14.19
C VAL A 328 42.02 48.16 -12.87
N ILE A 329 43.24 47.69 -12.64
CA ILE A 329 44.04 47.99 -11.44
C ILE A 329 45.38 48.58 -11.86
N VAL A 330 45.71 49.79 -11.40
CA VAL A 330 46.99 50.45 -11.69
C VAL A 330 47.87 50.43 -10.45
N TYR A 331 49.06 49.82 -10.52
CA TYR A 331 50.03 49.80 -9.42
C TYR A 331 50.98 50.98 -9.54
N ALA A 332 50.74 52.00 -8.73
CA ALA A 332 51.44 53.27 -8.80
C ALA A 332 51.97 53.73 -7.43
N VAL A 333 53.05 54.50 -7.46
CA VAL A 333 53.66 55.18 -6.31
C VAL A 333 53.80 56.67 -6.63
N ARG A 334 53.52 57.52 -5.65
CA ARG A 334 53.70 58.97 -5.72
C ARG A 334 54.96 59.40 -5.01
N GLY A 335 55.60 60.46 -5.50
CA GLY A 335 56.64 61.18 -4.76
C GLY A 335 56.14 61.81 -3.46
N ASN A 336 56.91 61.69 -2.39
CA ASN A 336 56.61 62.34 -1.11
C ASN A 336 57.75 63.26 -0.61
N GLY A 337 58.69 63.58 -1.50
CA GLY A 337 59.90 64.36 -1.20
C GLY A 337 61.00 63.57 -0.48
N SER A 338 60.72 62.34 -0.04
CA SER A 338 61.66 61.49 0.71
C SER A 338 61.89 60.11 0.09
N ASN A 339 60.96 59.60 -0.73
CA ASN A 339 60.97 58.25 -1.30
C ASN A 339 61.61 58.14 -2.70
N GLY A 340 62.40 59.15 -3.10
CA GLY A 340 63.06 59.24 -4.40
C GLY A 340 62.31 60.07 -5.44
N GLY A 341 61.07 60.49 -5.17
CA GLY A 341 60.28 61.38 -6.02
C GLY A 341 59.75 62.60 -5.27
N GLU A 342 59.33 63.61 -6.02
CA GLU A 342 58.79 64.88 -5.51
C GLU A 342 57.26 64.86 -5.55
N THR A 343 56.63 65.59 -4.62
CA THR A 343 55.19 65.49 -4.36
C THR A 343 54.35 66.30 -5.35
N PRO A 344 53.43 65.67 -6.10
CA PRO A 344 52.38 66.39 -6.82
C PRO A 344 51.44 67.07 -5.83
N ASP A 345 51.31 68.39 -5.88
CA ASP A 345 50.63 69.23 -4.88
C ASP A 345 49.56 70.19 -5.41
N ILE A 346 49.27 70.17 -6.72
CA ILE A 346 48.21 70.97 -7.37
C ILE A 346 47.08 70.09 -7.92
N ASN A 347 45.97 70.03 -7.18
CA ASN A 347 44.76 69.28 -7.55
C ASN A 347 44.23 69.66 -8.95
N GLY A 348 43.85 68.67 -9.74
CA GLY A 348 43.29 68.83 -11.08
C GLY A 348 44.32 69.14 -12.16
N VAL A 349 45.54 69.54 -11.78
CA VAL A 349 46.65 69.84 -12.70
C VAL A 349 47.66 68.71 -12.65
N GLU A 350 48.06 68.31 -11.45
CA GLU A 350 49.13 67.35 -11.25
C GLU A 350 48.62 65.94 -11.02
N ASP A 351 47.32 65.73 -10.81
CA ASP A 351 46.74 64.39 -10.62
C ASP A 351 47.10 63.45 -11.78
N LEU A 352 47.23 62.16 -11.45
CA LEU A 352 47.38 61.09 -12.43
C LEU A 352 46.01 60.47 -12.72
N TYR A 353 45.53 60.61 -13.95
CA TYR A 353 44.27 60.04 -14.41
C TYR A 353 44.47 58.71 -15.14
N LEU A 354 43.51 57.81 -15.00
CA LEU A 354 43.30 56.69 -15.91
C LEU A 354 42.14 57.05 -16.84
N ARG A 355 42.39 56.99 -18.14
CA ARG A 355 41.39 57.25 -19.18
C ARG A 355 41.43 56.17 -20.26
N TYR A 356 40.33 56.03 -20.99
CA TYR A 356 40.19 55.01 -22.03
C TYR A 356 39.64 55.57 -23.34
N GLN A 357 39.83 54.82 -24.41
CA GLN A 357 39.25 55.07 -25.72
C GLN A 357 39.01 53.74 -26.45
N ILE A 358 37.85 53.61 -27.09
CA ILE A 358 37.48 52.43 -27.90
C ILE A 358 37.59 52.83 -29.36
N VAL A 359 38.56 52.28 -30.09
CA VAL A 359 38.80 52.65 -31.48
C VAL A 359 39.50 51.53 -32.25
N ASP A 360 39.03 51.27 -33.46
CA ASP A 360 39.71 50.40 -34.41
C ASP A 360 40.84 51.17 -35.11
N GLY A 361 42.05 51.11 -34.54
CA GLY A 361 43.25 51.77 -35.08
C GLY A 361 43.94 52.67 -34.06
N ALA A 362 44.65 53.69 -34.54
CA ALA A 362 45.42 54.58 -33.67
C ALA A 362 44.49 55.46 -32.80
N PRO A 363 44.81 55.65 -31.51
CA PRO A 363 44.02 56.51 -30.62
C PRO A 363 44.10 57.99 -31.01
N ASP A 364 42.98 58.71 -30.82
CA ASP A 364 42.85 60.14 -31.05
C ASP A 364 43.03 60.92 -29.74
N ALA A 365 44.01 61.82 -29.72
CA ALA A 365 44.37 62.67 -28.60
C ALA A 365 43.23 63.54 -28.04
N ALA A 366 42.20 63.85 -28.85
CA ALA A 366 41.08 64.71 -28.43
C ALA A 366 39.92 63.96 -27.75
N ASN A 367 39.84 62.64 -27.90
CA ASN A 367 38.61 61.87 -27.65
C ASN A 367 38.75 60.82 -26.52
N TRP A 368 39.51 61.15 -25.48
CA TRP A 368 39.68 60.27 -24.31
C TRP A 368 38.54 60.45 -23.30
N ILE A 369 38.10 59.35 -22.69
CA ILE A 369 37.10 59.34 -21.62
C ILE A 369 37.79 59.00 -20.30
N ASN A 370 37.63 59.85 -19.28
CA ASN A 370 38.21 59.59 -17.97
C ASN A 370 37.49 58.43 -17.28
N LEU A 371 38.24 57.41 -16.88
CA LEU A 371 37.76 56.30 -16.05
C LEU A 371 37.84 56.67 -14.56
N GLY A 372 38.89 57.38 -14.16
CA GLY A 372 39.03 57.92 -12.80
C GLY A 372 40.42 58.48 -12.51
N ILE A 373 40.66 58.85 -11.25
CA ILE A 373 41.94 59.37 -10.75
C ILE A 373 42.71 58.22 -10.09
N VAL A 374 43.90 57.92 -10.61
CA VAL A 374 44.84 56.94 -10.03
C VAL A 374 45.48 57.52 -8.79
N ILE A 375 46.09 58.71 -8.90
CA ILE A 375 46.69 59.39 -7.74
C ILE A 375 46.26 60.85 -7.76
N ASP A 376 45.70 61.29 -6.64
CA ASP A 376 45.39 62.70 -6.39
C ASP A 376 46.65 63.49 -6.02
N ALA A 377 46.72 64.76 -6.42
CA ALA A 377 47.70 65.66 -5.83
C ALA A 377 47.37 65.89 -4.34
N VAL A 378 48.41 66.07 -3.51
CA VAL A 378 48.30 66.24 -2.06
C VAL A 378 49.27 67.30 -1.58
N PRO A 379 49.05 67.92 -0.40
CA PRO A 379 49.98 68.91 0.12
C PRO A 379 51.44 68.42 0.10
N ASN A 380 52.37 69.29 -0.28
CA ASN A 380 53.77 68.93 -0.48
C ASN A 380 54.36 68.17 0.73
N GLY A 381 55.06 67.06 0.47
CA GLY A 381 55.69 66.21 1.48
C GLY A 381 54.73 65.27 2.20
N THR A 382 53.48 65.15 1.76
CA THR A 382 52.48 64.24 2.35
C THR A 382 52.10 63.08 1.42
N GLY A 383 51.30 62.14 1.92
CA GLY A 383 50.90 60.92 1.19
C GLY A 383 51.77 59.69 1.49
N SER A 384 51.23 58.49 1.26
CA SER A 384 51.86 57.23 1.69
C SER A 384 53.20 56.94 1.02
N GLY A 385 53.45 57.40 -0.22
CA GLY A 385 54.70 57.13 -0.94
C GLY A 385 55.03 55.64 -1.13
N VAL A 386 54.05 54.77 -0.88
CA VAL A 386 54.10 53.31 -1.00
C VAL A 386 53.44 52.90 -2.33
N LEU A 387 53.99 51.88 -2.98
CA LEU A 387 53.40 51.27 -4.18
C LEU A 387 52.02 50.70 -3.85
N THR A 388 50.98 51.23 -4.49
CA THR A 388 49.58 50.93 -4.20
C THR A 388 48.83 50.56 -5.48
N GLY A 389 47.93 49.57 -5.42
CA GLY A 389 47.02 49.25 -6.51
C GLY A 389 45.74 50.09 -6.45
N TYR A 390 45.41 50.79 -7.53
CA TYR A 390 44.22 51.64 -7.68
C TYR A 390 43.22 51.00 -8.63
N GLU A 391 42.00 50.73 -8.14
CA GLU A 391 41.00 49.91 -8.85
C GLU A 391 39.90 50.75 -9.50
N PHE A 392 39.51 50.36 -10.71
CA PHE A 392 38.49 51.02 -11.51
C PHE A 392 37.55 49.99 -12.13
N GLN A 393 36.27 50.07 -11.77
CA GLN A 393 35.22 49.29 -12.42
C GLN A 393 35.01 49.79 -13.86
N VAL A 394 34.95 48.85 -14.78
CA VAL A 394 34.86 49.10 -16.22
C VAL A 394 33.40 49.04 -16.66
N PRO A 395 32.86 50.11 -17.25
CA PRO A 395 31.50 50.13 -17.81
C PRO A 395 31.30 49.04 -18.87
N GLU A 396 30.06 48.56 -19.04
CA GLU A 396 29.73 47.46 -19.95
C GLU A 396 30.15 47.77 -21.40
N GLU A 397 30.02 49.02 -21.84
CA GLU A 397 30.41 49.46 -23.18
C GLU A 397 31.91 49.34 -23.47
N VAL A 398 32.74 49.30 -22.42
CA VAL A 398 34.19 49.15 -22.53
C VAL A 398 34.60 47.68 -22.56
N ARG A 399 33.68 46.74 -22.31
CA ARG A 399 33.96 45.29 -22.36
C ARG A 399 33.92 44.75 -23.79
N THR A 400 34.85 45.23 -24.60
CA THR A 400 34.95 44.94 -26.02
C THR A 400 36.43 44.84 -26.45
N GLN A 401 36.67 44.50 -27.71
CA GLN A 401 38.01 44.48 -28.29
C GLN A 401 38.52 45.90 -28.57
N ASN A 402 39.84 46.05 -28.73
CA ASN A 402 40.51 47.28 -29.15
C ASN A 402 40.32 48.49 -28.21
N VAL A 403 40.43 48.25 -26.90
CA VAL A 403 40.34 49.32 -25.89
C VAL A 403 41.74 49.81 -25.52
N TYR A 404 42.00 51.08 -25.74
CA TYR A 404 43.23 51.73 -25.29
C TYR A 404 43.03 52.32 -23.90
N PHE A 405 44.02 52.14 -23.03
CA PHE A 405 44.10 52.81 -21.74
C PHE A 405 45.30 53.77 -21.71
N GLN A 406 45.12 54.91 -21.06
CA GLN A 406 46.17 55.90 -20.94
C GLN A 406 46.26 56.42 -19.50
N LEU A 407 47.50 56.43 -19.00
CA LEU A 407 47.89 57.14 -17.79
C LEU A 407 48.23 58.57 -18.17
N TYR A 408 47.55 59.54 -17.57
CA TYR A 408 47.56 60.92 -18.05
C TYR A 408 47.72 61.92 -16.90
N GLN A 409 48.76 62.76 -16.98
CA GLN A 409 48.97 63.90 -16.12
C GLN A 409 48.73 65.19 -16.92
N PRO A 410 47.73 66.03 -16.58
CA PRO A 410 47.38 67.20 -17.36
C PRO A 410 48.48 68.28 -17.40
N GLY A 411 49.14 68.52 -16.27
CA GLY A 411 50.19 69.50 -16.10
C GLY A 411 51.13 69.18 -14.92
N ASN A 412 52.19 69.96 -14.77
CA ASN A 412 53.17 69.81 -13.70
C ASN A 412 53.82 71.16 -13.36
N SER A 413 54.38 71.25 -12.15
CA SER A 413 55.16 72.36 -11.60
C SER A 413 56.58 72.46 -12.20
N GLY A 414 57.02 71.44 -12.95
CA GLY A 414 58.20 71.51 -13.81
C GLY A 414 58.91 70.16 -14.00
N PRO A 415 60.00 70.12 -14.79
CA PRO A 415 60.75 68.90 -15.08
C PRO A 415 61.19 68.09 -13.85
N PRO A 416 61.69 68.67 -12.74
CA PRO A 416 62.14 67.89 -11.59
C PRO A 416 61.03 67.65 -10.54
N TYR A 417 59.77 67.96 -10.86
CA TYR A 417 58.64 67.96 -9.94
C TYR A 417 57.54 66.98 -10.38
N ASP A 418 56.69 66.60 -9.42
CA ASP A 418 55.47 65.80 -9.61
C ASP A 418 55.74 64.41 -10.19
N HIS A 419 56.45 63.61 -9.39
CA HIS A 419 56.93 62.32 -9.83
C HIS A 419 55.94 61.20 -9.50
N TYR A 420 55.74 60.32 -10.49
CA TYR A 420 55.00 59.06 -10.34
C TYR A 420 55.85 57.90 -10.83
N GLY A 421 55.75 56.76 -10.15
CA GLY A 421 56.27 55.47 -10.60
C GLY A 421 55.11 54.50 -10.79
N ILE A 422 55.02 53.84 -11.94
CA ILE A 422 54.02 52.82 -12.23
C ILE A 422 54.76 51.54 -12.57
N THR A 423 54.30 50.42 -12.02
CA THR A 423 54.92 49.11 -12.26
C THR A 423 54.07 48.32 -13.23
N THR A 424 52.77 48.18 -12.95
CA THR A 424 51.85 47.37 -13.76
C THR A 424 50.47 48.00 -13.88
N VAL A 425 49.77 47.66 -14.97
CA VAL A 425 48.32 47.85 -15.12
C VAL A 425 47.69 46.49 -15.39
N ASN A 426 46.77 46.07 -14.53
CA ASN A 426 46.14 44.75 -14.57
C ASN A 426 44.67 44.86 -14.96
N PHE A 427 44.19 43.92 -15.75
CA PHE A 427 42.80 43.80 -16.20
C PHE A 427 42.24 42.50 -15.65
N VAL A 428 41.27 42.55 -14.75
CA VAL A 428 40.72 41.37 -14.04
C VAL A 428 39.25 41.17 -14.34
N ASN A 429 38.80 39.93 -14.19
CA ASN A 429 37.39 39.54 -14.26
C ASN A 429 36.97 38.98 -12.91
N THR A 430 36.21 39.76 -12.16
CA THR A 430 35.74 39.35 -10.84
C THR A 430 34.63 38.28 -10.89
N THR A 431 34.05 38.03 -12.06
CA THR A 431 32.95 37.07 -12.27
C THR A 431 33.34 35.77 -12.99
N LYS A 432 34.63 35.60 -13.32
CA LYS A 432 35.15 34.43 -14.04
C LYS A 432 34.93 33.13 -13.25
N VAL A 433 34.44 32.09 -13.93
CA VAL A 433 34.24 30.74 -13.38
C VAL A 433 35.53 29.92 -13.56
N TYR A 434 36.07 29.37 -12.47
CA TYR A 434 37.23 28.47 -12.50
C TYR A 434 36.79 27.00 -12.52
N ALA A 435 37.47 26.17 -13.31
CA ALA A 435 37.03 24.80 -13.59
C ALA A 435 37.25 23.79 -12.44
N SER A 436 38.14 24.11 -11.50
CA SER A 436 38.44 23.27 -10.35
C SER A 436 38.90 24.11 -9.16
N ASP A 437 38.97 23.51 -7.98
CA ASP A 437 39.64 24.10 -6.82
C ASP A 437 41.09 24.49 -7.13
N ALA A 438 41.63 25.38 -6.29
CA ALA A 438 42.98 25.88 -6.37
C ALA A 438 43.55 26.12 -4.96
N ASN A 439 44.86 26.02 -4.86
CA ASN A 439 45.68 26.42 -3.72
C ASN A 439 46.49 27.65 -4.09
N MET A 440 46.94 28.37 -3.07
CA MET A 440 47.75 29.57 -3.18
C MET A 440 49.12 29.35 -2.54
N TYR A 441 50.16 29.87 -3.18
CA TYR A 441 51.54 29.78 -2.73
C TYR A 441 52.23 31.14 -2.76
N PHE A 442 52.91 31.48 -1.68
CA PHE A 442 53.73 32.69 -1.56
C PHE A 442 55.19 32.35 -1.83
N THR A 443 55.82 33.09 -2.72
CA THR A 443 57.26 33.05 -2.94
C THR A 443 57.82 34.44 -2.68
N ASN A 444 58.86 34.53 -1.86
CA ASN A 444 59.51 35.81 -1.59
C ASN A 444 59.89 36.53 -2.88
N ASN A 445 59.74 37.84 -2.86
CA ASN A 445 60.36 38.69 -3.87
C ASN A 445 61.88 38.36 -3.92
N PRO A 446 62.51 38.23 -5.11
CA PRO A 446 63.95 37.99 -5.21
C PRO A 446 64.83 39.01 -4.48
N LEU A 447 64.30 40.21 -4.21
CA LEU A 447 64.98 41.28 -3.48
C LEU A 447 64.70 41.27 -1.96
N ASP A 448 63.78 40.41 -1.51
CA ASP A 448 63.44 40.24 -0.10
C ASP A 448 64.04 38.96 0.47
N THR A 449 65.15 39.12 1.19
CA THR A 449 65.86 37.99 1.84
C THR A 449 65.37 37.71 3.26
N THR A 450 64.46 38.52 3.82
CA THR A 450 64.08 38.46 5.24
C THR A 450 62.62 38.12 5.48
N GLY A 451 61.72 38.44 4.55
CA GLY A 451 60.31 38.12 4.64
C GLY A 451 60.06 36.61 4.65
N SER A 452 59.08 36.11 5.41
CA SER A 452 58.61 34.72 5.28
C SER A 452 57.30 34.49 6.04
N GLY A 453 56.66 33.34 5.81
CA GLY A 453 55.56 32.84 6.65
C GLY A 453 54.16 33.33 6.27
N ALA A 454 54.01 33.96 5.10
CA ALA A 454 52.69 34.25 4.55
C ALA A 454 51.97 32.96 4.15
N VAL A 455 50.69 32.83 4.53
CA VAL A 455 49.82 31.70 4.21
C VAL A 455 48.46 32.25 3.84
N GLY A 456 47.84 31.68 2.81
CA GLY A 456 46.55 32.13 2.29
C GLY A 456 45.70 30.97 1.79
N ARG A 457 44.43 31.27 1.52
CA ARG A 457 43.42 30.31 1.07
C ARG A 457 42.66 30.88 -0.12
N VAL A 458 42.34 30.01 -1.07
CA VAL A 458 41.39 30.29 -2.16
C VAL A 458 40.08 29.58 -1.85
N THR A 459 38.98 30.29 -1.95
CA THR A 459 37.63 29.72 -1.88
C THR A 459 36.89 30.03 -3.18
N LEU A 460 36.26 29.02 -3.77
CA LEU A 460 35.41 29.15 -4.96
C LEU A 460 33.95 28.91 -4.59
N LYS A 461 33.03 29.70 -5.16
CA LYS A 461 31.58 29.54 -5.03
C LYS A 461 31.10 28.41 -5.93
N LYS A 462 30.90 27.20 -5.38
CA LYS A 462 30.38 26.05 -6.14
C LYS A 462 28.85 26.06 -6.18
N SER A 463 28.30 25.31 -7.12
CA SER A 463 26.85 25.05 -7.26
C SER A 463 26.56 23.56 -7.28
N ILE A 464 25.30 23.18 -7.08
CA ILE A 464 24.89 21.77 -7.17
C ILE A 464 24.90 21.35 -8.65
N GLN A 465 25.70 20.33 -8.98
CA GLN A 465 25.79 19.75 -10.32
C GLN A 465 24.75 18.65 -10.55
N SER A 466 24.58 17.75 -9.59
CA SER A 466 23.62 16.64 -9.67
C SER A 466 23.20 16.17 -8.28
N ILE A 467 22.07 15.48 -8.20
CA ILE A 467 21.59 14.82 -6.98
C ILE A 467 21.60 13.31 -7.18
N ASN A 468 22.30 12.60 -6.30
CA ASN A 468 22.33 11.14 -6.32
C ASN A 468 21.38 10.60 -5.25
N ILE A 469 20.36 9.87 -5.66
CA ILE A 469 19.48 9.15 -4.73
C ILE A 469 20.24 7.94 -4.19
N THR A 470 20.49 7.90 -2.88
CA THR A 470 21.16 6.78 -2.20
C THR A 470 20.16 5.76 -1.66
N ASN A 471 18.92 6.18 -1.44
CA ASN A 471 17.79 5.30 -1.14
C ASN A 471 16.51 5.93 -1.72
N PRO A 472 15.75 5.23 -2.59
CA PRO A 472 14.56 5.81 -3.22
C PRO A 472 13.34 5.88 -2.29
N GLY A 473 13.39 5.28 -1.09
CA GLY A 473 12.32 5.32 -0.09
C GLY A 473 11.13 4.40 -0.42
N SER A 474 10.04 4.57 0.35
CA SER A 474 8.79 3.82 0.19
C SER A 474 7.60 4.70 0.60
N TYR A 475 6.69 4.96 -0.34
CA TYR A 475 5.53 5.86 -0.20
C TYR A 475 4.25 5.14 -0.66
N ASP A 476 3.10 5.57 -0.14
CA ASP A 476 1.80 4.87 -0.22
C ASP A 476 0.76 5.54 -1.13
N GLU A 477 0.78 6.86 -1.34
CA GLU A 477 -0.20 7.57 -2.19
C GLU A 477 0.41 8.49 -3.27
N GLU A 478 -0.17 8.44 -4.48
CA GLU A 478 0.14 9.37 -5.58
C GLU A 478 -0.44 10.75 -5.24
N GLY A 479 0.34 11.58 -4.54
CA GLY A 479 -0.08 12.94 -4.16
C GLY A 479 0.49 13.48 -2.86
N GLU A 480 1.26 12.69 -2.10
CA GLU A 480 1.95 13.21 -0.91
C GLU A 480 2.92 14.34 -1.30
N GLU A 481 2.79 15.50 -0.64
CA GLU A 481 3.74 16.60 -0.78
C GLU A 481 5.08 16.18 -0.15
N LEU A 482 6.04 15.77 -0.99
CA LEU A 482 7.42 15.59 -0.55
C LEU A 482 8.06 16.96 -0.28
N LEU A 483 8.37 17.24 0.98
CA LEU A 483 9.16 18.41 1.36
C LEU A 483 10.63 18.08 1.21
N ILE A 484 11.31 18.80 0.32
CA ILE A 484 12.76 18.73 0.17
C ILE A 484 13.34 19.95 0.87
N THR A 485 14.24 19.71 1.83
CA THR A 485 14.98 20.77 2.54
C THR A 485 16.45 20.69 2.19
N ILE A 486 17.06 21.84 1.96
CA ILE A 486 18.49 21.99 1.68
C ILE A 486 19.15 22.76 2.82
N GLY A 487 20.18 22.18 3.44
CA GLY A 487 20.86 22.76 4.59
C GLY A 487 19.94 22.92 5.81
N THR A 488 20.08 24.02 6.54
CA THR A 488 19.40 24.26 7.84
C THR A 488 18.16 25.15 7.78
N GLY A 489 17.71 25.62 6.61
CA GLY A 489 16.68 26.67 6.61
C GLY A 489 15.89 26.99 5.35
N VAL A 490 15.97 26.22 4.25
CA VAL A 490 15.17 26.52 3.05
C VAL A 490 14.17 25.41 2.79
N PHE A 491 12.91 25.68 3.10
CA PHE A 491 11.77 24.85 2.72
C PHE A 491 11.40 25.14 1.27
N GLN A 492 11.39 24.13 0.42
CA GLN A 492 10.75 24.23 -0.88
C GLN A 492 9.62 23.23 -0.99
N ARG A 493 8.49 23.74 -1.46
CA ARG A 493 7.33 22.94 -1.80
C ARG A 493 7.56 22.35 -3.18
N GLY A 494 7.78 21.04 -3.25
CA GLY A 494 7.70 20.32 -4.52
C GLY A 494 6.24 20.28 -4.95
N PHE A 495 5.86 21.10 -5.92
CA PHE A 495 4.56 21.00 -6.58
C PHE A 495 4.70 20.26 -7.90
N LEU A 496 3.82 19.28 -8.14
CA LEU A 496 3.55 18.76 -9.47
C LEU A 496 2.92 19.88 -10.32
N TYR A 497 3.63 20.30 -11.38
CA TYR A 497 3.24 21.27 -12.41
C TYR A 497 3.09 22.76 -12.01
N GLY A 498 3.92 23.60 -12.64
CA GLY A 498 3.61 25.02 -12.85
C GLY A 498 4.79 25.96 -12.60
N SER A 499 5.41 26.45 -13.68
CA SER A 499 6.47 27.45 -13.66
C SER A 499 5.94 28.85 -13.30
N GLU A 500 6.54 29.51 -12.31
CA GLU A 500 6.44 30.97 -12.20
C GLU A 500 7.83 31.57 -12.01
N TYR A 501 8.18 32.48 -12.92
CA TYR A 501 9.47 33.16 -13.01
C TYR A 501 9.58 34.27 -11.97
N VAL A 502 10.63 34.28 -11.14
CA VAL A 502 10.89 35.31 -10.12
C VAL A 502 12.28 35.92 -10.36
N PRO A 503 12.44 37.27 -10.33
CA PRO A 503 13.64 37.95 -10.81
C PRO A 503 14.83 37.89 -9.85
N TYR A 504 16.01 38.00 -10.47
CA TYR A 504 17.38 37.88 -9.97
C TYR A 504 17.79 38.91 -8.89
N TYR A 505 18.20 38.43 -7.71
CA TYR A 505 19.15 39.07 -6.77
C TYR A 505 19.81 38.00 -5.86
N ALA A 506 21.11 38.21 -5.54
CA ALA A 506 22.04 37.57 -4.58
C ALA A 506 21.66 36.24 -3.87
N ASP A 507 22.57 35.25 -3.97
CA ASP A 507 22.61 33.97 -3.24
C ASP A 507 21.26 33.22 -3.18
N VAL A 508 20.76 32.84 -4.35
CA VAL A 508 19.52 32.05 -4.44
C VAL A 508 19.80 30.62 -3.91
N PRO A 509 19.06 30.14 -2.90
CA PRO A 509 19.18 28.76 -2.48
C PRO A 509 18.70 27.82 -3.59
N ALA A 510 19.35 26.67 -3.74
CA ALA A 510 19.01 25.68 -4.77
C ALA A 510 17.52 25.33 -4.75
N GLN A 511 16.90 25.23 -5.93
CA GLN A 511 15.53 24.78 -6.15
C GLN A 511 15.49 23.35 -6.67
N LEU A 512 14.77 22.45 -5.98
CA LEU A 512 14.66 21.04 -6.34
C LEU A 512 13.20 20.58 -6.43
N SER A 513 12.95 19.64 -7.34
CA SER A 513 11.68 18.90 -7.46
C SER A 513 11.94 17.40 -7.51
N ALA A 514 10.99 16.58 -7.07
CA ALA A 514 11.10 15.12 -7.11
C ALA A 514 10.02 14.51 -8.01
N THR A 515 10.40 13.42 -8.70
CA THR A 515 9.48 12.57 -9.44
C THR A 515 9.29 11.28 -8.64
N VAL A 516 8.02 10.97 -8.36
CA VAL A 516 7.61 9.77 -7.63
C VAL A 516 6.83 8.88 -8.59
N VAL A 517 7.19 7.61 -8.66
CA VAL A 517 6.58 6.63 -9.56
C VAL A 517 6.33 5.31 -8.82
N GLN A 518 5.45 4.47 -9.35
CA GLN A 518 5.32 3.09 -8.88
C GLN A 518 6.61 2.30 -9.12
N GLU A 519 7.00 1.46 -8.16
CA GLU A 519 8.23 0.69 -8.27
C GLU A 519 8.24 -0.20 -9.53
N SER A 520 9.31 -0.06 -10.31
CA SER A 520 9.44 -0.67 -11.64
C SER A 520 9.76 -2.17 -11.61
N ALA A 521 10.06 -2.74 -10.44
CA ALA A 521 10.29 -4.17 -10.31
C ALA A 521 9.03 -4.96 -10.71
N ALA A 522 9.25 -6.10 -11.38
CA ALA A 522 8.17 -6.96 -11.85
C ALA A 522 7.85 -8.04 -10.81
N ILE A 523 6.56 -8.24 -10.54
CA ILE A 523 6.06 -9.45 -9.88
C ILE A 523 5.94 -10.52 -10.97
N ASN A 524 6.44 -11.72 -10.72
CA ASN A 524 6.44 -12.82 -11.67
C ASN A 524 5.56 -13.98 -11.20
N VAL A 525 5.05 -14.75 -12.16
CA VAL A 525 4.37 -16.01 -11.87
C VAL A 525 5.36 -16.98 -11.22
N GLY A 526 4.95 -17.57 -10.10
CA GLY A 526 5.77 -18.45 -9.27
C GLY A 526 6.49 -17.76 -8.12
N ASP A 527 6.39 -16.44 -8.00
CA ASP A 527 6.94 -15.74 -6.83
C ASP A 527 6.05 -16.01 -5.58
N GLU A 528 6.69 -16.12 -4.41
CA GLU A 528 6.00 -16.24 -3.13
C GLU A 528 5.69 -14.84 -2.55
N VAL A 529 4.44 -14.64 -2.13
CA VAL A 529 3.97 -13.43 -1.44
C VAL A 529 3.55 -13.78 -0.02
N THR A 530 3.98 -12.96 0.94
CA THR A 530 3.49 -13.03 2.32
C THR A 530 2.64 -11.81 2.65
N PHE A 531 1.39 -12.03 3.03
CA PHE A 531 0.47 -10.95 3.41
C PHE A 531 0.69 -10.48 4.85
N SER A 532 0.27 -9.25 5.19
CA SER A 532 0.45 -8.66 6.53
C SER A 532 -0.21 -9.45 7.65
N ASN A 533 -1.20 -10.27 7.33
CA ASN A 533 -1.89 -11.17 8.24
C ASN A 533 -1.17 -12.53 8.43
N GLY A 534 -0.03 -12.75 7.76
CA GLY A 534 0.78 -13.96 7.83
C GLY A 534 0.44 -15.02 6.78
N ILE A 535 -0.57 -14.83 5.93
CA ILE A 535 -0.89 -15.75 4.85
C ILE A 535 0.25 -15.76 3.84
N VAL A 536 0.68 -16.95 3.43
CA VAL A 536 1.65 -17.16 2.35
C VAL A 536 0.92 -17.70 1.12
N ALA A 537 1.24 -17.18 -0.05
CA ALA A 537 0.65 -17.61 -1.31
C ALA A 537 1.67 -17.53 -2.45
N ASP A 538 1.46 -18.35 -3.49
CA ASP A 538 2.26 -18.35 -4.70
C ASP A 538 1.53 -17.62 -5.82
N VAL A 539 2.21 -16.73 -6.54
CA VAL A 539 1.62 -15.97 -7.64
C VAL A 539 1.34 -16.89 -8.83
N THR A 540 0.07 -16.99 -9.24
CA THR A 540 -0.36 -17.82 -10.37
C THR A 540 -0.59 -17.03 -11.65
N GLN A 541 -0.91 -15.74 -11.55
CA GLN A 541 -1.12 -14.85 -12.71
C GLN A 541 -0.82 -13.39 -12.36
N VAL A 542 -0.24 -12.65 -13.32
CA VAL A 542 0.03 -11.21 -13.21
C VAL A 542 -0.45 -10.52 -14.49
N GLU A 543 -1.35 -9.54 -14.39
CA GLU A 543 -1.83 -8.72 -15.51
C GLU A 543 -1.99 -7.26 -15.10
N GLY A 544 -0.94 -6.44 -15.27
CA GLY A 544 -0.96 -5.04 -14.82
C GLY A 544 -1.07 -4.96 -13.29
N ASP A 545 -2.15 -4.34 -12.80
CA ASP A 545 -2.47 -4.21 -11.37
C ASP A 545 -3.28 -5.40 -10.83
N PHE A 546 -3.51 -6.42 -11.66
CA PHE A 546 -4.20 -7.64 -11.28
C PHE A 546 -3.20 -8.75 -10.90
N LEU A 547 -3.46 -9.39 -9.77
CA LEU A 547 -2.66 -10.49 -9.23
C LEU A 547 -3.57 -11.66 -8.85
N ALA A 548 -3.32 -12.85 -9.38
CA ALA A 548 -3.91 -14.09 -8.86
C ALA A 548 -2.87 -14.86 -8.04
N VAL A 549 -3.29 -15.37 -6.88
CA VAL A 549 -2.41 -16.08 -5.95
C VAL A 549 -3.08 -17.37 -5.48
N SER A 550 -2.29 -18.43 -5.33
CA SER A 550 -2.69 -19.72 -4.76
C SER A 550 -2.21 -19.77 -3.32
N LEU A 551 -3.12 -19.93 -2.36
CA LEU A 551 -2.75 -19.95 -0.94
C LEU A 551 -1.91 -21.20 -0.61
N GLN A 552 -0.83 -21.08 0.17
CA GLN A 552 -0.12 -22.26 0.68
C GLN A 552 -0.85 -22.88 1.88
N ASP A 553 -1.56 -22.07 2.66
CA ASP A 553 -2.46 -22.52 3.73
C ASP A 553 -3.77 -21.72 3.69
N ILE A 554 -4.89 -22.40 4.02
CA ILE A 554 -6.23 -21.81 3.95
C ILE A 554 -6.66 -21.44 5.37
N ASP A 555 -6.52 -20.15 5.70
CA ASP A 555 -7.08 -19.55 6.92
C ASP A 555 -8.36 -18.78 6.58
N VAL A 556 -9.51 -19.44 6.79
CA VAL A 556 -10.82 -18.81 6.54
C VAL A 556 -11.25 -17.85 7.65
N GLU A 557 -10.59 -17.85 8.82
CA GLU A 557 -10.90 -16.92 9.91
C GLU A 557 -10.20 -15.57 9.72
N ASN A 558 -9.11 -15.56 8.95
CA ASN A 558 -8.31 -14.37 8.68
C ASN A 558 -7.98 -14.24 7.17
N PRO A 559 -8.97 -14.09 6.28
CA PRO A 559 -8.75 -14.08 4.84
C PRO A 559 -7.98 -12.83 4.37
N ILE A 560 -7.39 -12.91 3.17
CA ILE A 560 -6.85 -11.73 2.49
C ILE A 560 -7.98 -10.70 2.30
N SER A 561 -7.73 -9.43 2.65
CA SER A 561 -8.69 -8.33 2.50
C SER A 561 -8.07 -7.09 1.86
N GLU A 562 -8.92 -6.15 1.45
CA GLU A 562 -8.49 -4.79 1.09
C GLU A 562 -7.69 -4.14 2.22
N GLY A 563 -6.68 -3.35 1.85
CA GLY A 563 -5.68 -2.76 2.74
C GLY A 563 -4.53 -3.69 3.10
N MET A 564 -4.62 -5.00 2.84
CA MET A 564 -3.56 -5.90 3.28
C MET A 564 -2.22 -5.67 2.58
N GLN A 565 -1.20 -5.69 3.41
CA GLN A 565 0.22 -5.73 3.08
C GLN A 565 0.56 -6.93 2.24
N PHE A 566 1.40 -6.87 1.22
CA PHE A 566 2.12 -8.07 0.79
C PHE A 566 3.61 -7.80 0.56
N SER A 567 4.43 -8.67 1.15
CA SER A 567 5.88 -8.63 1.09
C SER A 567 6.39 -9.51 -0.05
N ILE A 568 6.67 -8.88 -1.18
CA ILE A 568 7.39 -9.41 -2.34
C ILE A 568 8.26 -8.28 -2.90
N ASN A 569 9.12 -8.54 -3.88
CA ASN A 569 9.85 -7.49 -4.59
C ASN A 569 9.22 -7.29 -5.98
N PRO A 570 8.43 -6.22 -6.22
CA PRO A 570 8.15 -5.06 -5.36
C PRO A 570 7.05 -5.29 -4.31
N THR A 571 7.14 -4.61 -3.17
CA THR A 571 6.11 -4.63 -2.11
C THR A 571 4.86 -3.90 -2.58
N GLY A 572 3.67 -4.33 -2.16
CA GLY A 572 2.43 -3.64 -2.51
C GLY A 572 1.32 -3.79 -1.49
N VAL A 573 0.17 -3.20 -1.81
CA VAL A 573 -1.06 -3.23 -1.01
C VAL A 573 -2.20 -3.81 -1.84
N VAL A 574 -3.04 -4.64 -1.22
CA VAL A 574 -4.28 -5.12 -1.83
C VAL A 574 -5.31 -3.98 -1.87
N THR A 575 -5.68 -3.53 -3.05
CA THR A 575 -6.71 -2.48 -3.23
C THR A 575 -8.11 -3.06 -3.28
N SER A 576 -8.29 -4.28 -3.77
CA SER A 576 -9.54 -5.01 -3.59
C SER A 576 -9.35 -6.50 -3.84
N VAL A 577 -10.19 -7.31 -3.18
CA VAL A 577 -10.30 -8.74 -3.46
C VAL A 577 -11.38 -8.92 -4.52
N VAL A 578 -10.99 -9.36 -5.72
CA VAL A 578 -11.87 -9.54 -6.88
C VAL A 578 -12.75 -10.78 -6.71
N SER A 579 -12.14 -11.90 -6.32
CA SER A 579 -12.85 -13.15 -6.05
C SER A 579 -11.98 -14.11 -5.24
N THR A 580 -12.62 -14.92 -4.40
CA THR A 580 -12.00 -16.04 -3.69
C THR A 580 -12.66 -17.34 -4.13
N THR A 581 -11.87 -18.28 -4.62
CA THR A 581 -12.34 -19.65 -4.91
C THR A 581 -11.77 -20.55 -3.82
N LEU A 582 -12.55 -20.83 -2.79
CA LEU A 582 -12.22 -21.78 -1.72
C LEU A 582 -13.24 -22.91 -1.77
N THR A 583 -13.01 -23.91 -2.61
CA THR A 583 -13.95 -25.03 -2.76
C THR A 583 -13.51 -26.23 -1.92
N GLU A 584 -14.46 -26.98 -1.36
CA GLU A 584 -14.18 -28.32 -0.83
C GLU A 584 -13.99 -29.27 -2.03
N PRO A 585 -12.77 -29.70 -2.39
CA PRO A 585 -12.58 -30.71 -3.41
C PRO A 585 -13.23 -32.01 -2.96
N THR A 586 -13.91 -32.66 -3.91
CA THR A 586 -14.41 -34.02 -3.76
C THR A 586 -13.59 -34.93 -4.65
N PHE A 587 -13.01 -35.96 -4.05
CA PHE A 587 -12.15 -36.92 -4.74
C PHE A 587 -12.73 -38.33 -4.57
N VAL A 588 -12.68 -39.13 -5.62
CA VAL A 588 -13.06 -40.53 -5.61
C VAL A 588 -11.84 -41.34 -6.02
N ASP A 589 -11.39 -42.25 -5.16
CA ASP A 589 -10.26 -43.13 -5.49
C ASP A 589 -10.67 -44.25 -6.47
N ASP A 590 -9.68 -45.00 -6.93
CA ASP A 590 -9.84 -46.18 -7.80
C ASP A 590 -10.71 -47.29 -7.18
N LYS A 591 -10.89 -47.27 -5.86
CA LYS A 591 -11.71 -48.20 -5.07
C LYS A 591 -13.09 -47.64 -4.76
N ASN A 592 -13.48 -46.52 -5.37
CA ASN A 592 -14.78 -45.86 -5.19
C ASN A 592 -15.05 -45.36 -3.75
N ASN A 593 -14.00 -45.11 -2.97
CA ASN A 593 -14.08 -44.40 -1.71
C ASN A 593 -14.20 -42.90 -1.98
N TYR A 594 -15.09 -42.24 -1.25
CA TYR A 594 -15.30 -40.80 -1.36
C TYR A 594 -14.46 -40.08 -0.32
N PHE A 595 -13.77 -39.06 -0.76
CA PHE A 595 -12.99 -38.17 0.06
C PHE A 595 -13.43 -36.74 -0.17
N ARG A 596 -13.34 -35.92 0.86
CA ARG A 596 -13.48 -34.47 0.76
C ARG A 596 -12.36 -33.79 1.53
N TYR A 597 -11.93 -32.63 1.08
CA TYR A 597 -11.09 -31.77 1.90
C TYR A 597 -11.97 -30.85 2.73
N LYS A 598 -11.75 -30.85 4.05
CA LYS A 598 -12.53 -30.02 4.96
C LYS A 598 -11.69 -28.83 5.43
N LEU A 599 -12.18 -27.64 5.09
CA LEU A 599 -11.71 -26.37 5.63
C LEU A 599 -12.28 -26.27 7.05
N GLN A 600 -11.43 -26.21 8.08
CA GLN A 600 -11.82 -26.20 9.51
C GLN A 600 -12.42 -27.52 10.04
N ARG A 601 -11.57 -28.50 10.34
CA ARG A 601 -11.97 -29.65 11.15
C ARG A 601 -12.18 -29.22 12.61
N PRO A 602 -12.95 -29.97 13.41
CA PRO A 602 -13.09 -29.72 14.86
C PRO A 602 -11.77 -29.70 15.64
N SER A 603 -10.69 -30.28 15.07
CA SER A 603 -9.33 -30.24 15.61
C SER A 603 -8.59 -28.92 15.34
N GLY A 604 -9.18 -27.96 14.61
CA GLY A 604 -8.54 -26.69 14.25
C GLY A 604 -7.57 -26.78 13.07
N THR A 605 -7.55 -27.91 12.35
CA THR A 605 -6.68 -28.13 11.19
C THR A 605 -7.51 -28.37 9.92
N SER A 606 -6.93 -28.11 8.76
CA SER A 606 -7.52 -28.47 7.46
C SER A 606 -6.99 -29.84 7.01
N GLY A 607 -7.79 -30.59 6.24
CA GLY A 607 -7.32 -31.86 5.65
C GLY A 607 -8.41 -32.78 5.11
N TRP A 608 -7.99 -33.92 4.55
CA TRP A 608 -8.86 -34.92 3.92
C TRP A 608 -9.67 -35.76 4.92
N GLU A 609 -10.97 -35.91 4.66
CA GLU A 609 -11.84 -36.86 5.35
C GLU A 609 -12.29 -37.96 4.38
N LYS A 610 -12.36 -39.21 4.87
CA LYS A 610 -12.94 -40.35 4.14
C LYS A 610 -14.38 -40.57 4.58
N LEU A 611 -15.28 -40.81 3.63
CA LEU A 611 -16.66 -41.19 3.93
C LEU A 611 -16.72 -42.64 4.43
N VAL A 612 -17.11 -42.82 5.70
CA VAL A 612 -17.45 -44.12 6.30
C VAL A 612 -18.96 -44.26 6.28
N ARG A 613 -19.49 -45.39 5.83
CA ARG A 613 -20.92 -45.48 5.51
C ARG A 613 -21.85 -45.97 6.65
N ASP A 614 -21.36 -46.25 7.86
CA ASP A 614 -22.19 -46.91 8.90
C ASP A 614 -21.94 -46.44 10.36
N SER A 615 -22.62 -45.42 10.93
CA SER A 615 -22.76 -45.29 12.41
C SER A 615 -23.77 -44.28 13.00
N PHE A 616 -24.23 -44.57 14.23
CA PHE A 616 -24.86 -43.70 15.23
C PHE A 616 -23.84 -43.26 16.29
N ARG A 617 -23.92 -42.01 16.76
CA ARG A 617 -22.95 -41.43 17.72
C ARG A 617 -23.64 -40.76 18.90
N TYR A 618 -23.09 -40.93 20.10
CA TYR A 618 -23.47 -40.17 21.29
C TYR A 618 -22.25 -39.82 22.15
N ARG A 619 -22.40 -38.83 23.04
CA ARG A 619 -21.36 -38.45 24.01
C ARG A 619 -21.66 -39.13 25.34
N ASP A 620 -20.72 -39.92 25.84
CA ASP A 620 -20.82 -40.62 27.12
C ASP A 620 -20.51 -39.63 28.27
N PRO A 621 -21.02 -39.84 29.51
CA PRO A 621 -20.79 -38.93 30.63
C PRO A 621 -19.32 -38.73 31.02
N ASP A 622 -18.42 -39.62 30.61
CA ASP A 622 -16.97 -39.48 30.78
C ASP A 622 -16.32 -38.50 29.77
N GLY A 623 -17.11 -37.96 28.84
CA GLY A 623 -16.69 -37.03 27.80
C GLY A 623 -16.30 -37.68 26.47
N SER A 624 -16.21 -39.01 26.41
CA SER A 624 -15.86 -39.76 25.20
C SER A 624 -17.02 -39.77 24.19
N ILE A 625 -16.70 -39.97 22.91
CA ILE A 625 -17.70 -40.17 21.86
C ILE A 625 -17.77 -41.66 21.55
N VAL A 626 -18.93 -42.27 21.80
CA VAL A 626 -19.20 -43.67 21.48
C VAL A 626 -19.92 -43.75 20.12
N THR A 627 -19.47 -44.71 19.30
CA THR A 627 -19.94 -44.92 17.93
C THR A 627 -20.45 -46.35 17.79
N LEU A 628 -21.71 -46.52 17.38
CA LEU A 628 -22.40 -47.81 17.24
C LEU A 628 -22.99 -47.96 15.84
N GLN A 629 -23.16 -49.19 15.34
CA GLN A 629 -23.64 -49.43 13.98
C GLN A 629 -24.50 -50.69 13.86
N GLY A 630 -25.34 -50.75 12.82
CA GLY A 630 -26.11 -51.93 12.44
C GLY A 630 -26.98 -52.51 13.57
N GLU A 631 -26.80 -53.80 13.87
CA GLU A 631 -27.59 -54.52 14.87
C GLU A 631 -27.45 -53.97 16.30
N ALA A 632 -26.39 -53.22 16.60
CA ALA A 632 -26.24 -52.57 17.91
C ALA A 632 -27.28 -51.45 18.13
N ILE A 633 -27.84 -50.87 17.05
CA ILE A 633 -28.69 -49.67 17.12
C ILE A 633 -30.11 -49.92 16.62
N ALA A 634 -30.31 -50.87 15.71
CA ALA A 634 -31.65 -51.24 15.25
C ALA A 634 -31.72 -52.69 14.78
N ARG A 635 -32.89 -53.32 14.96
CA ARG A 635 -33.22 -54.65 14.44
C ARG A 635 -34.06 -54.53 13.16
N ALA A 636 -33.81 -55.39 12.19
CA ALA A 636 -34.62 -55.48 10.97
C ALA A 636 -35.93 -56.24 11.25
N ILE A 637 -37.06 -55.74 10.75
CA ILE A 637 -38.37 -56.39 10.84
C ILE A 637 -38.82 -56.80 9.44
N SER A 638 -39.12 -58.09 9.27
CA SER A 638 -39.63 -58.61 7.99
C SER A 638 -41.10 -58.27 7.75
N HIS A 639 -41.56 -58.36 6.50
CA HIS A 639 -42.99 -58.25 6.19
C HIS A 639 -43.83 -59.28 6.94
N HIS A 640 -43.33 -60.52 7.07
CA HIS A 640 -43.96 -61.61 7.80
C HIS A 640 -44.14 -61.30 9.28
N GLU A 641 -43.07 -60.84 9.93
CA GLU A 641 -43.08 -60.47 11.36
C GLU A 641 -44.04 -59.30 11.61
N PHE A 642 -43.99 -58.26 10.76
CA PHE A 642 -44.89 -57.10 10.89
C PHE A 642 -46.37 -57.50 10.82
N GLU A 643 -46.76 -58.30 9.83
CA GLU A 643 -48.16 -58.70 9.67
C GLU A 643 -48.60 -59.65 10.79
N THR A 644 -47.70 -60.48 11.30
CA THR A 644 -47.94 -61.34 12.46
C THR A 644 -48.22 -60.50 13.71
N GLU A 645 -47.36 -59.54 14.04
CA GLU A 645 -47.57 -58.64 15.18
C GLU A 645 -48.86 -57.81 15.02
N ALA A 646 -49.16 -57.34 13.81
CA ALA A 646 -50.38 -56.59 13.53
C ALA A 646 -51.64 -57.46 13.70
N ASN A 647 -51.58 -58.74 13.33
CA ASN A 647 -52.67 -59.69 13.51
C ASN A 647 -52.87 -60.07 14.98
N ASP A 648 -51.79 -60.30 15.71
CA ASP A 648 -51.85 -60.64 17.14
C ASP A 648 -52.42 -59.50 17.97
N LYS A 649 -52.12 -58.24 17.62
CA LYS A 649 -52.77 -57.06 18.22
C LYS A 649 -54.30 -57.07 18.04
N LYS A 650 -54.83 -57.65 16.96
CA LYS A 650 -56.29 -57.79 16.74
C LYS A 650 -56.92 -58.91 17.58
N ARG A 651 -56.13 -59.85 18.11
CA ARG A 651 -56.64 -60.96 18.95
C ARG A 651 -57.12 -60.48 20.31
N GLU A 652 -56.56 -59.40 20.84
CA GLU A 652 -57.02 -58.81 22.10
C GLU A 652 -58.25 -57.93 21.89
N ILE A 653 -59.42 -58.44 22.28
CA ILE A 653 -60.69 -57.71 22.20
C ILE A 653 -61.33 -57.49 23.58
N TYR A 654 -62.13 -56.43 23.66
CA TYR A 654 -63.00 -56.10 24.77
C TYR A 654 -64.40 -56.65 24.54
N ILE A 655 -64.87 -57.53 25.42
CA ILE A 655 -66.22 -58.12 25.35
C ILE A 655 -67.12 -57.55 26.45
N LEU A 656 -68.38 -57.27 26.14
CA LEU A 656 -69.37 -56.77 27.09
C LEU A 656 -69.81 -57.91 28.03
N LYS A 657 -69.85 -57.68 29.35
CA LYS A 657 -70.34 -58.71 30.28
C LYS A 657 -71.84 -58.97 30.03
N LYS A 658 -72.25 -60.24 29.92
CA LYS A 658 -73.61 -60.70 29.57
C LYS A 658 -74.75 -59.96 30.31
N ARG A 659 -74.55 -59.61 31.58
CA ARG A 659 -75.54 -58.89 32.40
C ARG A 659 -75.93 -57.51 31.85
N TYR A 660 -75.07 -56.86 31.06
CA TYR A 660 -75.30 -55.53 30.50
C TYR A 660 -75.88 -55.56 29.08
N LEU A 661 -75.92 -56.72 28.43
CA LEU A 661 -76.43 -56.88 27.07
C LEU A 661 -77.88 -56.37 26.91
N PRO A 662 -78.84 -56.66 27.82
CA PRO A 662 -80.20 -56.15 27.67
C PRO A 662 -80.26 -54.62 27.70
N ARG A 663 -79.45 -53.99 28.57
CA ARG A 663 -79.38 -52.53 28.69
C ARG A 663 -78.77 -51.89 27.45
N PHE A 664 -77.71 -52.47 26.92
CA PHE A 664 -77.07 -52.05 25.69
C PHE A 664 -78.04 -52.08 24.49
N ILE A 665 -78.82 -53.16 24.34
CA ILE A 665 -79.82 -53.27 23.27
C ILE A 665 -80.94 -52.24 23.45
N GLN A 666 -81.35 -51.98 24.69
CA GLN A 666 -82.37 -50.96 24.98
C GLN A 666 -81.90 -49.56 24.55
N GLU A 667 -80.70 -49.16 24.93
CA GLU A 667 -80.15 -47.84 24.57
C GLU A 667 -79.99 -47.68 23.06
N MET A 668 -79.59 -48.74 22.37
CA MET A 668 -79.53 -48.73 20.91
C MET A 668 -80.92 -48.49 20.29
N LYS A 669 -81.97 -49.14 20.79
CA LYS A 669 -83.36 -48.92 20.34
C LYS A 669 -83.85 -47.49 20.61
N GLU A 670 -83.33 -46.84 21.65
CA GLU A 670 -83.68 -45.46 22.00
C GLU A 670 -82.95 -44.42 21.14
N GLN A 671 -81.70 -44.69 20.75
CA GLN A 671 -80.86 -43.73 20.00
C GLN A 671 -80.97 -43.81 18.48
N LEU A 672 -81.21 -45.00 17.92
CA LEU A 672 -81.26 -45.22 16.48
C LEU A 672 -82.46 -44.58 15.75
N PRO A 673 -83.65 -44.34 16.36
CA PRO A 673 -84.74 -43.64 15.69
C PRO A 673 -84.39 -42.19 15.31
N TYR A 674 -84.97 -41.66 14.22
CA TYR A 674 -84.70 -40.29 13.78
C TYR A 674 -85.32 -39.25 14.71
N LYS A 675 -84.57 -38.17 14.94
CA LYS A 675 -85.08 -36.93 15.54
C LYS A 675 -85.67 -36.04 14.44
N LYS A 676 -86.62 -35.17 14.80
CA LYS A 676 -87.26 -34.24 13.84
C LYS A 676 -86.19 -33.33 13.19
N SER A 677 -86.21 -33.25 11.86
CA SER A 677 -85.33 -32.42 11.01
C SER A 677 -86.04 -32.11 9.69
N SER A 678 -85.47 -31.26 8.83
CA SER A 678 -86.06 -30.86 7.54
C SER A 678 -86.46 -32.04 6.64
N ASP A 679 -85.68 -33.12 6.68
CA ASP A 679 -85.90 -34.29 5.83
C ASP A 679 -86.49 -35.49 6.61
N TYR A 680 -86.99 -35.24 7.82
CA TYR A 680 -87.65 -36.25 8.64
C TYR A 680 -89.02 -36.62 8.07
N VAL A 681 -89.28 -37.92 7.88
CA VAL A 681 -90.60 -38.44 7.50
C VAL A 681 -91.27 -39.12 8.70
N SER A 682 -90.56 -40.00 9.40
CA SER A 682 -91.00 -40.67 10.62
C SER A 682 -89.83 -41.09 11.51
N LYS A 683 -90.09 -41.58 12.74
CA LYS A 683 -89.05 -42.09 13.65
C LYS A 683 -88.20 -43.20 13.01
N THR A 684 -88.74 -43.87 11.99
CA THR A 684 -88.10 -44.98 11.28
C THR A 684 -87.80 -44.66 9.82
N LEU A 685 -88.10 -43.46 9.31
CA LEU A 685 -87.85 -43.06 7.92
C LEU A 685 -87.38 -41.61 7.81
N LYS A 686 -86.25 -41.38 7.14
CA LYS A 686 -85.77 -40.04 6.75
C LYS A 686 -85.56 -40.01 5.24
N ARG A 687 -85.83 -38.89 4.59
CA ARG A 687 -85.45 -38.66 3.19
C ARG A 687 -83.99 -38.22 3.10
N SER A 688 -83.24 -38.78 2.17
CA SER A 688 -81.85 -38.37 1.92
C SER A 688 -81.83 -36.99 1.27
N SER A 689 -81.11 -36.04 1.86
CA SER A 689 -80.78 -34.74 1.29
C SER A 689 -79.44 -34.88 0.55
N ILE A 690 -79.50 -35.27 -0.72
CA ILE A 690 -78.40 -35.17 -1.69
C ILE A 690 -78.93 -34.49 -2.94
#